data_AF-A0A9P7NZ75-F1
#
_entry.id   AF-A0A9P7NZ75-F1
#
_cell.length_a   1.000
_cell.length_b   1.000
_cell.length_c   1.000
_cell.angle_alpha   90.00
_cell.angle_beta   90.00
_cell.angle_gamma   90.00
#
_symmetry.space_group_name_H-M   'P 1'
#
loop_
_entity.id
_entity.type
_entity.pdbx_description
1 polymer ?
#
loop_
_entity_poly.entity_id
_entity_poly.type
_entity_poly.pdbx_seq_one_letter_code
_entity_poly.pdbx_strand_id
1 'polypeptide(L)'
;MMGGLNCHADIKFEDGVVWLARFRILSVIAPPLEVRDYFLQSEATTMQFLDRHTSVPSPRVFDWACESDPTNTIGVGYILMEKLNGTPLHWHSATASQKEKIVRQYADIMLEIERHPFDQLGSLIGTTELSSGEATQEAAVESQIQVGALSDCSTFRSGDGGMPLGPFRSSEEAFRAIVEANMRMVVTGEIGDAEQALDILLAHRFRLDLLDKVSKQTATAEKGSEQFFLKHADDKGDHILVNTEFDIVGIIDWEWCQTASREDAFSSPQMMWPVGAFYDGSNELTEEELLLARVFRERGREDLASCVLHGRKIQRLLFALHSGVAQLDKKTFVSLFVGLKRAFDGQHVKTDGQGVEDEWEVWRAKALEDWKHEVLFKSAIEAYSRPLFNKLEIASSATDIFAGLIYRNHGMSALFNESEYFSRFASAKDRRLDELCQRIDRVKLCKRASQVRGADVPCAIELSPEALSAMMGGRNCHAEITFEDGVVWIARLRIVSAITPPLEVRDYILQSEAMTMQFLDRHTRVPSPRVFDWACESDPTNTIGVGYILMEKLNGTSLRWHEATTAQKEKIVRQFAEIMLELERHPFDQLGSLISKGAAAESQIQVGALADFSTFRSGDGGMPLGPFRTSKEAFRAIVEAYIRMTVAGEIGSAENVLDLLLAYRFRLDVLDQMSEQQQTAIAEKGSEQFFLKHADDKGDHILVNDDFDIVGIIDWEWCQTASREQAFSSPCMMWSISAFYNGSNQLTEEELLLARVFRERGRKDLASCVLHGRKVQRLLFALDPLTAYEDSKTLSCLFIGLKRAFDGHDCKIDGQGVEDEWETWKGKALEDWKYEAPFKTAIEQMAS
;
A
#
# COMPACT_ATOMS: atom_id res chain seq x y z
N MET A 1 -23.06 0.68 -4.56
CA MET A 1 -22.52 0.47 -3.22
C MET A 1 -21.16 -0.19 -3.37
N MET A 2 -20.08 0.60 -3.36
CA MET A 2 -18.70 0.09 -3.35
C MET A 2 -18.26 -0.11 -1.89
N GLY A 3 -18.63 -1.25 -1.32
CA GLY A 3 -17.96 -1.82 -0.14
C GLY A 3 -16.70 -2.55 -0.60
N GLY A 4 -15.62 -2.44 0.17
CA GLY A 4 -14.26 -2.82 -0.21
C GLY A 4 -14.14 -4.11 -1.04
N LEU A 5 -13.31 -4.06 -2.07
CA LEU A 5 -12.90 -5.19 -2.94
C LEU A 5 -13.97 -5.81 -3.85
N ASN A 6 -15.27 -5.48 -3.74
CA ASN A 6 -16.32 -6.08 -4.57
C ASN A 6 -17.14 -5.02 -5.32
N CYS A 7 -17.57 -5.34 -6.55
CA CYS A 7 -18.52 -4.54 -7.33
C CYS A 7 -19.83 -5.30 -7.49
N HIS A 8 -20.93 -4.55 -7.57
CA HIS A 8 -22.28 -5.09 -7.64
C HIS A 8 -23.00 -4.55 -8.87
N ALA A 9 -23.74 -5.40 -9.57
CA ALA A 9 -24.57 -5.02 -10.71
C ALA A 9 -25.97 -5.62 -10.60
N ASP A 10 -26.98 -4.81 -10.93
CA ASP A 10 -28.36 -5.29 -11.04
C ASP A 10 -28.54 -6.08 -12.34
N ILE A 11 -28.99 -7.33 -12.23
CA ILE A 11 -29.53 -8.09 -13.37
C ILE A 11 -31.05 -7.95 -13.33
N LYS A 12 -31.61 -7.21 -14.28
CA LYS A 12 -33.06 -6.96 -14.38
C LYS A 12 -33.69 -7.90 -15.41
N PHE A 13 -34.62 -8.72 -14.96
CA PHE A 13 -35.39 -9.61 -15.82
C PHE A 13 -36.65 -8.90 -16.35
N GLU A 14 -37.17 -9.38 -17.48
CA GLU A 14 -38.35 -8.78 -18.14
C GLU A 14 -39.63 -8.85 -17.29
N ASP A 15 -39.70 -9.81 -16.36
CA ASP A 15 -40.80 -9.98 -15.41
C ASP A 15 -40.73 -9.03 -14.20
N GLY A 16 -39.68 -8.19 -14.13
CA GLY A 16 -39.45 -7.24 -13.06
C GLY A 16 -38.66 -7.80 -11.87
N VAL A 17 -38.25 -9.07 -11.90
CA VAL A 17 -37.32 -9.64 -10.90
C VAL A 17 -35.95 -8.98 -11.08
N VAL A 18 -35.27 -8.71 -9.96
CA VAL A 18 -33.92 -8.16 -9.96
C VAL A 18 -33.01 -9.07 -9.14
N TRP A 19 -31.94 -9.55 -9.76
CA TRP A 19 -30.84 -10.20 -9.05
C TRP A 19 -29.70 -9.21 -8.84
N LEU A 20 -28.87 -9.49 -7.85
CA LEU A 20 -27.60 -8.84 -7.64
C LEU A 20 -26.48 -9.76 -8.11
N ALA A 21 -25.69 -9.30 -9.07
CA ALA A 21 -24.44 -9.93 -9.44
C ALA A 21 -23.30 -9.25 -8.68
N ARG A 22 -22.55 -10.01 -7.90
CA ARG A 22 -21.36 -9.55 -7.18
C ARG A 22 -20.12 -10.11 -7.86
N PHE A 23 -19.16 -9.25 -8.15
CA PHE A 23 -17.86 -9.60 -8.72
C PHE A 23 -16.76 -9.00 -7.86
N ARG A 24 -15.60 -9.66 -7.82
CA ARG A 24 -14.44 -9.10 -7.12
C ARG A 24 -13.70 -8.10 -8.02
N ILE A 25 -13.39 -6.93 -7.48
CA ILE A 25 -12.59 -5.91 -8.16
C ILE A 25 -11.13 -6.37 -8.15
N LEU A 26 -10.56 -6.56 -9.34
CA LEU A 26 -9.13 -6.82 -9.48
C LEU A 26 -8.37 -5.50 -9.33
N SER A 27 -7.77 -5.28 -8.17
CA SER A 27 -6.85 -4.17 -7.91
C SER A 27 -5.42 -4.66 -7.79
N VAL A 28 -4.45 -3.74 -7.85
CA VAL A 28 -3.02 -4.03 -7.65
C VAL A 28 -2.69 -4.57 -6.25
N ILE A 29 -3.65 -4.54 -5.31
CA ILE A 29 -3.54 -5.06 -3.94
C ILE A 29 -4.41 -6.31 -3.71
N ALA A 30 -5.05 -6.86 -4.75
CA ALA A 30 -5.93 -8.02 -4.59
C ALA A 30 -5.15 -9.26 -4.11
N PRO A 31 -5.71 -10.08 -3.19
CA PRO A 31 -5.09 -11.32 -2.75
C PRO A 31 -4.81 -12.28 -3.93
N PRO A 32 -3.87 -13.23 -3.76
CA PRO A 32 -3.63 -14.28 -4.75
C PRO A 32 -4.90 -15.05 -5.10
N LEU A 33 -4.98 -15.56 -6.34
CA LEU A 33 -6.17 -16.22 -6.89
C LEU A 33 -6.78 -17.28 -5.95
N GLU A 34 -5.95 -18.18 -5.42
CA GLU A 34 -6.37 -19.25 -4.49
C GLU A 34 -7.07 -18.71 -3.23
N VAL A 35 -6.64 -17.54 -2.75
CA VAL A 35 -7.17 -16.89 -1.56
C VAL A 35 -8.53 -16.26 -1.87
N ARG A 36 -8.65 -15.63 -3.04
CA ARG A 36 -9.90 -15.03 -3.52
C ARG A 36 -10.98 -16.10 -3.73
N ASP A 37 -10.61 -17.20 -4.37
CA ASP A 37 -11.52 -18.31 -4.65
C ASP A 37 -12.01 -18.96 -3.35
N TYR A 38 -11.14 -19.11 -2.35
CA TYR A 38 -11.55 -19.62 -1.04
C TYR A 38 -12.59 -18.72 -0.37
N PHE A 39 -12.38 -17.40 -0.37
CA PHE A 39 -13.33 -16.46 0.25
C PHE A 39 -14.66 -16.43 -0.49
N LEU A 40 -14.64 -16.42 -1.83
CA LEU A 40 -15.85 -16.44 -2.64
C LEU A 40 -16.65 -17.72 -2.41
N GLN A 41 -15.99 -18.88 -2.42
CA GLN A 41 -16.62 -20.16 -2.12
C GLN A 41 -17.21 -20.15 -0.71
N SER A 42 -16.47 -19.63 0.27
CA SER A 42 -16.91 -19.67 1.67
C SER A 42 -18.12 -18.79 1.92
N GLU A 43 -18.14 -17.59 1.35
CA GLU A 43 -19.27 -16.67 1.42
C GLU A 43 -20.52 -17.25 0.75
N ALA A 44 -20.38 -17.78 -0.47
CA ALA A 44 -21.49 -18.41 -1.19
C ALA A 44 -22.04 -19.61 -0.42
N THR A 45 -21.16 -20.44 0.16
CA THR A 45 -21.54 -21.59 0.98
C THR A 45 -22.27 -21.14 2.25
N THR A 46 -21.82 -20.05 2.88
CA THR A 46 -22.45 -19.49 4.08
C THR A 46 -23.88 -19.02 3.80
N MET A 47 -24.10 -18.27 2.72
CA MET A 47 -25.45 -17.86 2.32
C MET A 47 -26.34 -19.06 1.95
N GLN A 48 -25.79 -20.08 1.28
CA GLN A 48 -26.51 -21.33 1.02
C GLN A 48 -26.88 -22.09 2.30
N PHE A 49 -26.02 -22.08 3.31
CA PHE A 49 -26.32 -22.65 4.63
C PHE A 49 -27.48 -21.91 5.29
N LEU A 50 -27.42 -20.57 5.31
CA LEU A 50 -28.44 -19.72 5.91
C LEU A 50 -29.81 -19.93 5.25
N ASP A 51 -29.86 -19.96 3.92
CA ASP A 51 -31.08 -20.20 3.12
C ASP A 51 -31.70 -21.59 3.39
N ARG A 52 -30.87 -22.64 3.53
CA ARG A 52 -31.35 -24.03 3.66
C ARG A 52 -31.71 -24.42 5.08
N HIS A 53 -31.01 -23.88 6.07
CA HIS A 53 -31.06 -24.39 7.45
C HIS A 53 -31.62 -23.39 8.46
N THR A 54 -31.68 -22.10 8.13
CA THR A 54 -32.05 -21.06 9.10
C THR A 54 -33.21 -20.19 8.61
N SER A 55 -33.77 -19.40 9.52
CA SER A 55 -34.68 -18.29 9.19
C SER A 55 -34.00 -16.92 9.19
N VAL A 56 -32.67 -16.87 9.21
CA VAL A 56 -31.91 -15.62 9.13
C VAL A 56 -32.17 -14.98 7.75
N PRO A 57 -32.57 -13.70 7.68
CA PRO A 57 -32.84 -13.05 6.40
C PRO A 57 -31.50 -12.77 5.69
N SER A 58 -31.11 -13.62 4.76
CA SER A 58 -29.86 -13.52 3.99
C SER A 58 -30.17 -13.68 2.49
N PRO A 59 -29.39 -13.07 1.57
CA PRO A 59 -29.62 -13.22 0.14
C PRO A 59 -29.57 -14.69 -0.30
N ARG A 60 -30.60 -15.12 -1.03
CA ARG A 60 -30.56 -16.43 -1.67
C ARG A 60 -29.54 -16.43 -2.83
N VAL A 61 -28.60 -17.38 -2.81
CA VAL A 61 -27.63 -17.58 -3.90
C VAL A 61 -28.27 -18.39 -5.02
N PHE A 62 -28.27 -17.86 -6.25
CA PHE A 62 -28.76 -18.53 -7.45
C PHE A 62 -27.68 -19.30 -8.18
N ASP A 63 -26.49 -18.70 -8.31
CA ASP A 63 -25.32 -19.30 -8.96
C ASP A 63 -24.04 -18.62 -8.46
N TRP A 64 -22.91 -19.30 -8.53
CA TRP A 64 -21.60 -18.73 -8.24
C TRP A 64 -20.50 -19.57 -8.88
N ALA A 65 -19.39 -18.93 -9.23
CA ALA A 65 -18.21 -19.64 -9.71
C ALA A 65 -16.93 -18.94 -9.27
N CYS A 66 -15.92 -19.74 -8.95
CA CYS A 66 -14.56 -19.26 -8.71
C CYS A 66 -13.92 -18.76 -10.02
N GLU A 67 -12.92 -17.89 -9.91
CA GLU A 67 -12.19 -17.40 -11.07
C GLU A 67 -11.30 -18.50 -11.68
N SER A 68 -10.77 -19.41 -10.86
CA SER A 68 -10.00 -20.56 -11.36
C SER A 68 -10.85 -21.69 -11.96
N ASP A 69 -12.18 -21.63 -11.87
CA ASP A 69 -13.05 -22.69 -12.40
C ASP A 69 -12.98 -22.72 -13.94
N PRO A 70 -12.54 -23.83 -14.56
CA PRO A 70 -12.42 -23.93 -16.02
C PRO A 70 -13.75 -23.86 -16.77
N THR A 71 -14.88 -24.04 -16.06
CA THR A 71 -16.24 -23.91 -16.60
C THR A 71 -16.80 -22.50 -16.45
N ASN A 72 -16.14 -21.62 -15.68
CA ASN A 72 -16.51 -20.23 -15.55
C ASN A 72 -16.22 -19.46 -16.85
N THR A 73 -17.28 -19.19 -17.61
CA THR A 73 -17.20 -18.46 -18.89
C THR A 73 -17.19 -16.94 -18.74
N ILE A 74 -17.39 -16.41 -17.53
CA ILE A 74 -17.45 -14.98 -17.23
C ILE A 74 -16.04 -14.37 -17.09
N GLY A 75 -15.05 -15.19 -16.75
CA GLY A 75 -13.64 -14.80 -16.66
C GLY A 75 -13.24 -14.06 -15.37
N VAL A 76 -14.18 -13.90 -14.43
CA VAL A 76 -13.96 -13.41 -13.07
C VAL A 76 -14.80 -14.22 -12.09
N GLY A 77 -14.38 -14.29 -10.83
CA GLY A 77 -15.17 -14.91 -9.78
C GLY A 77 -16.45 -14.10 -9.52
N TYR A 78 -17.59 -14.78 -9.38
CA TYR A 78 -18.88 -14.12 -9.19
C TYR A 78 -19.82 -14.87 -8.22
N ILE A 79 -20.77 -14.13 -7.64
CA ILE A 79 -21.96 -14.66 -6.96
C ILE A 79 -23.19 -13.95 -7.55
N LEU A 80 -24.15 -14.71 -8.08
CA LEU A 80 -25.47 -14.24 -8.45
C LEU A 80 -26.44 -14.54 -7.31
N MET A 81 -27.09 -13.51 -6.77
CA MET A 81 -27.92 -13.65 -5.58
C MET A 81 -29.16 -12.76 -5.61
N GLU A 82 -30.08 -12.99 -4.69
CA GLU A 82 -31.27 -12.18 -4.48
C GLU A 82 -30.91 -10.74 -4.09
N LYS A 83 -31.60 -9.76 -4.69
CA LYS A 83 -31.53 -8.37 -4.26
C LYS A 83 -32.59 -8.11 -3.18
N LEU A 84 -32.14 -7.99 -1.93
CA LEU A 84 -33.02 -7.70 -0.80
C LEU A 84 -33.50 -6.23 -0.83
N ASN A 85 -34.77 -6.02 -0.47
CA ASN A 85 -35.41 -4.71 -0.48
C ASN A 85 -35.30 -4.03 0.89
N GLY A 86 -34.17 -3.36 1.15
CA GLY A 86 -33.95 -2.56 2.35
C GLY A 86 -32.82 -1.55 2.18
N THR A 87 -32.67 -0.66 3.16
CA THR A 87 -31.57 0.31 3.23
C THR A 87 -30.61 -0.06 4.37
N PRO A 88 -29.29 0.11 4.21
CA PRO A 88 -28.32 -0.08 5.29
C PRO A 88 -28.70 0.68 6.58
N LEU A 89 -28.56 0.02 7.71
CA LEU A 89 -28.86 0.59 9.01
C LEU A 89 -27.76 1.58 9.44
N HIS A 90 -28.12 2.86 9.50
CA HIS A 90 -27.27 3.88 10.11
C HIS A 90 -27.47 3.93 11.62
N TRP A 91 -26.84 3.00 12.34
CA TRP A 91 -27.03 2.81 13.79
C TRP A 91 -26.89 4.08 14.63
N HIS A 92 -25.87 4.91 14.35
CA HIS A 92 -25.59 6.14 15.10
C HIS A 92 -26.64 7.25 14.91
N SER A 93 -27.41 7.19 13.82
CA SER A 93 -28.50 8.13 13.52
C SER A 93 -29.87 7.64 13.99
N ALA A 94 -29.97 6.39 14.44
CA ALA A 94 -31.23 5.80 14.90
C ALA A 94 -31.63 6.34 16.28
N THR A 95 -32.94 6.61 16.44
CA THR A 95 -33.54 6.99 17.73
C THR A 95 -33.51 5.83 18.73
N ALA A 96 -33.65 6.13 20.02
CA ALA A 96 -33.66 5.10 21.07
C ALA A 96 -34.73 4.01 20.83
N SER A 97 -35.94 4.38 20.37
CA SER A 97 -36.99 3.41 20.05
C SER A 97 -36.66 2.55 18.84
N GLN A 98 -36.01 3.11 17.82
CA GLN A 98 -35.53 2.36 16.65
C GLN A 98 -34.43 1.38 17.05
N LYS A 99 -33.44 1.82 17.84
CA LYS A 99 -32.38 0.97 18.38
C LYS A 99 -32.94 -0.18 19.21
N GLU A 100 -33.92 0.07 20.09
CA GLU A 100 -34.58 -0.99 20.85
C GLU A 100 -35.26 -2.00 19.93
N LYS A 101 -35.98 -1.53 18.91
CA LYS A 101 -36.65 -2.40 17.93
C LYS A 101 -35.63 -3.28 17.18
N ILE A 102 -34.49 -2.71 16.77
CA ILE A 102 -33.42 -3.46 16.10
C ILE A 102 -32.77 -4.46 17.05
N VAL A 103 -32.42 -4.08 18.28
CA VAL A 103 -31.81 -4.98 19.28
C VAL A 103 -32.69 -6.20 19.53
N ARG A 104 -34.02 -6.00 19.61
CA ARG A 104 -34.97 -7.11 19.81
C ARG A 104 -34.98 -8.08 18.63
N GLN A 105 -34.98 -7.60 17.39
CA GLN A 105 -34.95 -8.43 16.19
C GLN A 105 -33.59 -9.11 16.01
N TYR A 106 -32.50 -8.40 16.26
CA TYR A 106 -31.14 -8.93 16.20
C TYR A 106 -30.93 -10.07 17.21
N ALA A 107 -31.50 -9.94 18.42
CA ALA A 107 -31.49 -11.03 19.40
C ALA A 107 -32.24 -12.28 18.90
N ASP A 108 -33.34 -12.13 18.15
CA ASP A 108 -34.04 -13.27 17.54
C ASP A 108 -33.18 -13.96 16.47
N ILE A 109 -32.45 -13.18 15.66
CA ILE A 109 -31.48 -13.70 14.68
C ILE A 109 -30.35 -14.47 15.37
N MET A 110 -29.78 -13.93 16.44
CA MET A 110 -28.75 -14.62 17.23
C MET A 110 -29.28 -15.93 17.82
N LEU A 111 -30.52 -15.96 18.30
CA LEU A 111 -31.15 -17.20 18.80
C LEU A 111 -31.39 -18.23 17.71
N GLU A 112 -31.68 -17.80 16.49
CA GLU A 112 -31.80 -18.70 15.36
C GLU A 112 -30.44 -19.32 15.02
N ILE A 113 -29.38 -18.51 14.93
CA ILE A 113 -28.01 -18.98 14.69
C ILE A 113 -27.58 -20.00 15.76
N GLU A 114 -27.95 -19.77 17.02
CA GLU A 114 -27.60 -20.65 18.14
C GLU A 114 -28.18 -22.06 18.03
N ARG A 115 -29.26 -22.26 17.26
CA ARG A 115 -29.86 -23.59 17.04
C ARG A 115 -29.01 -24.49 16.15
N HIS A 116 -28.01 -23.94 15.48
CA HIS A 116 -27.20 -24.64 14.48
C HIS A 116 -25.71 -24.67 14.86
N PRO A 117 -25.33 -25.47 15.87
CA PRO A 117 -23.94 -25.60 16.27
C PRO A 117 -23.12 -26.42 15.28
N PHE A 118 -21.83 -26.10 15.20
CA PHE A 118 -20.79 -26.83 14.47
C PHE A 118 -19.81 -27.47 15.47
N ASP A 119 -19.12 -28.53 15.05
CA ASP A 119 -18.11 -29.26 15.86
C ASP A 119 -16.68 -28.76 15.62
N GLN A 120 -16.50 -27.80 14.73
CA GLN A 120 -15.22 -27.19 14.39
C GLN A 120 -15.32 -25.67 14.25
N LEU A 121 -14.20 -25.00 14.50
CA LEU A 121 -13.96 -23.58 14.28
C LEU A 121 -13.24 -23.39 12.95
N GLY A 122 -13.88 -22.68 12.02
CA GLY A 122 -13.35 -22.37 10.70
C GLY A 122 -14.38 -21.67 9.82
N SER A 123 -14.22 -21.75 8.51
CA SER A 123 -15.15 -21.15 7.54
C SER A 123 -15.91 -22.21 6.77
N LEU A 124 -17.18 -21.97 6.45
CA LEU A 124 -17.99 -22.95 5.72
C LEU A 124 -17.48 -23.08 4.28
N ILE A 125 -17.31 -24.32 3.80
CA ILE A 125 -16.89 -24.62 2.42
C ILE A 125 -17.73 -25.78 1.85
N GLY A 126 -17.95 -25.77 0.53
CA GLY A 126 -18.63 -26.84 -0.18
C GLY A 126 -17.67 -27.97 -0.59
N THR A 127 -18.07 -29.22 -0.38
CA THR A 127 -17.37 -30.40 -0.93
C THR A 127 -18.20 -31.16 -1.95
N THR A 128 -17.53 -31.78 -2.90
CA THR A 128 -18.11 -32.75 -3.83
C THR A 128 -17.59 -34.14 -3.48
N GLU A 129 -18.36 -34.91 -2.71
CA GLU A 129 -18.11 -36.36 -2.57
C GLU A 129 -18.88 -37.12 -3.66
N LEU A 130 -18.15 -37.90 -4.47
CA LEU A 130 -18.73 -38.94 -5.31
C LEU A 130 -19.10 -40.13 -4.43
N SER A 131 -20.38 -40.25 -4.05
CA SER A 131 -20.85 -41.45 -3.36
C SER A 131 -20.81 -42.64 -4.34
N SER A 132 -19.90 -43.59 -4.08
CA SER A 132 -19.87 -44.87 -4.78
C SER A 132 -20.98 -45.78 -4.24
N GLY A 133 -22.21 -45.51 -4.66
CA GLY A 133 -23.38 -46.36 -4.44
C GLY A 133 -23.85 -46.95 -5.77
N GLU A 134 -24.13 -48.25 -5.78
CA GLU A 134 -24.39 -49.10 -6.93
C GLU A 134 -25.27 -48.50 -8.04
N ALA A 135 -24.88 -48.79 -9.28
CA ALA A 135 -25.53 -48.38 -10.52
C ALA A 135 -27.05 -48.60 -10.51
N THR A 136 -27.82 -47.50 -10.53
CA THR A 136 -28.83 -47.13 -11.55
C THR A 136 -29.76 -46.04 -11.00
N GLN A 137 -29.39 -44.77 -11.17
CA GLN A 137 -30.20 -43.55 -11.33
C GLN A 137 -29.26 -42.37 -11.11
N GLU A 138 -29.51 -41.24 -11.78
CA GLU A 138 -28.69 -40.03 -11.80
C GLU A 138 -27.97 -39.79 -10.47
N ALA A 139 -26.62 -39.78 -10.51
CA ALA A 139 -25.81 -39.49 -9.34
C ALA A 139 -26.12 -38.05 -8.91
N ALA A 140 -27.01 -37.89 -7.93
CA ALA A 140 -27.25 -36.62 -7.29
C ALA A 140 -25.96 -36.24 -6.55
N VAL A 141 -25.22 -35.29 -7.11
CA VAL A 141 -24.10 -34.65 -6.43
C VAL A 141 -24.71 -33.77 -5.34
N GLU A 142 -24.87 -34.32 -4.14
CA GLU A 142 -25.33 -33.56 -3.00
C GLU A 142 -24.13 -32.80 -2.43
N SER A 143 -24.05 -31.49 -2.69
CA SER A 143 -23.00 -30.63 -2.14
C SER A 143 -23.08 -30.65 -0.62
N GLN A 144 -22.11 -31.27 0.06
CA GLN A 144 -22.06 -31.26 1.52
C GLN A 144 -21.34 -30.00 2.01
N ILE A 145 -21.99 -29.27 2.93
CA ILE A 145 -21.42 -28.13 3.62
C ILE A 145 -20.60 -28.66 4.79
N GLN A 146 -19.32 -28.29 4.85
CA GLN A 146 -18.43 -28.64 5.96
C GLN A 146 -17.70 -27.39 6.48
N VAL A 147 -17.08 -27.51 7.64
CA VAL A 147 -16.19 -26.47 8.19
C VAL A 147 -14.77 -26.70 7.66
N GLY A 148 -14.28 -25.76 6.87
CA GLY A 148 -12.90 -25.69 6.40
C GLY A 148 -12.02 -24.82 7.29
N ALA A 149 -10.81 -24.51 6.83
CA ALA A 149 -9.90 -23.62 7.53
C ALA A 149 -10.41 -22.17 7.61
N LEU A 150 -9.72 -21.32 8.37
CA LEU A 150 -10.06 -19.91 8.55
C LEU A 150 -9.92 -19.13 7.24
N SER A 151 -10.99 -18.44 6.86
CA SER A 151 -10.96 -17.38 5.85
C SER A 151 -10.45 -16.08 6.50
N ASP A 152 -9.16 -15.98 6.79
CA ASP A 152 -8.52 -14.75 7.32
C ASP A 152 -7.37 -14.36 6.39
N CYS A 153 -7.46 -13.20 5.74
CA CYS A 153 -6.47 -12.78 4.74
C CYS A 153 -5.05 -12.64 5.33
N SER A 154 -4.94 -12.27 6.60
CA SER A 154 -3.67 -12.02 7.26
C SER A 154 -2.97 -13.29 7.70
N THR A 155 -3.71 -14.36 7.99
CA THR A 155 -3.15 -15.64 8.44
C THR A 155 -3.37 -16.81 7.47
N PHE A 156 -3.91 -16.53 6.27
CA PHE A 156 -4.30 -17.54 5.29
C PHE A 156 -3.17 -18.46 4.82
N ARG A 157 -1.90 -18.05 4.92
CA ARG A 157 -0.74 -18.87 4.56
C ARG A 157 0.15 -19.23 5.75
N SER A 158 -0.38 -19.06 6.96
CA SER A 158 0.40 -19.24 8.20
C SER A 158 0.36 -20.67 8.74
N GLY A 159 -0.42 -21.56 8.12
CA GLY A 159 -0.43 -22.99 8.40
C GLY A 159 0.73 -23.74 7.75
N ASP A 160 0.79 -25.04 8.02
CA ASP A 160 1.86 -25.90 7.52
C ASP A 160 1.89 -25.94 5.99
N GLY A 161 3.08 -25.80 5.41
CA GLY A 161 3.26 -25.80 3.96
C GLY A 161 2.64 -24.61 3.22
N GLY A 162 2.28 -23.52 3.93
CA GLY A 162 1.62 -22.35 3.35
C GLY A 162 0.10 -22.48 3.22
N MET A 163 -0.49 -23.47 3.89
CA MET A 163 -1.95 -23.68 3.91
C MET A 163 -2.65 -22.76 4.92
N PRO A 164 -3.99 -22.61 4.84
CA PRO A 164 -4.75 -21.84 5.82
C PRO A 164 -4.83 -22.54 7.18
N LEU A 165 -4.97 -21.73 8.24
CA LEU A 165 -5.05 -22.21 9.62
C LEU A 165 -6.38 -22.92 9.88
N GLY A 166 -6.32 -24.15 10.42
CA GLY A 166 -7.51 -24.92 10.81
C GLY A 166 -8.00 -25.90 9.73
N PRO A 167 -9.25 -26.39 9.82
CA PRO A 167 -10.24 -26.15 10.88
C PRO A 167 -9.77 -26.64 12.25
N PHE A 168 -10.29 -26.05 13.32
CA PHE A 168 -9.91 -26.39 14.70
C PHE A 168 -11.04 -27.06 15.46
N ARG A 169 -10.73 -27.90 16.46
CA ARG A 169 -11.75 -28.53 17.34
C ARG A 169 -11.87 -27.85 18.70
N SER A 170 -11.08 -26.81 18.94
CA SER A 170 -11.12 -26.01 20.17
C SER A 170 -10.82 -24.54 19.87
N SER A 171 -11.50 -23.64 20.55
CA SER A 171 -11.18 -22.20 20.53
C SER A 171 -9.79 -21.91 21.08
N GLU A 172 -9.29 -22.69 22.05
CA GLU A 172 -7.93 -22.54 22.56
C GLU A 172 -6.90 -22.81 21.46
N GLU A 173 -7.07 -23.90 20.71
CA GLU A 173 -6.19 -24.28 19.61
C GLU A 173 -6.20 -23.21 18.51
N ALA A 174 -7.40 -22.74 18.11
CA ALA A 174 -7.56 -21.71 17.11
C ALA A 174 -6.91 -20.38 17.53
N PHE A 175 -7.23 -19.87 18.72
CA PHE A 175 -6.71 -18.59 19.19
C PHE A 175 -5.20 -18.65 19.43
N ARG A 176 -4.68 -19.79 19.92
CA ARG A 176 -3.24 -20.01 20.04
C ARG A 176 -2.56 -19.99 18.67
N ALA A 177 -3.09 -20.73 17.69
CA ALA A 177 -2.53 -20.77 16.34
C ALA A 177 -2.53 -19.37 15.68
N ILE A 178 -3.61 -18.59 15.84
CA ILE A 178 -3.69 -17.21 15.35
C ILE A 178 -2.67 -16.31 16.06
N VAL A 179 -2.56 -16.40 17.40
CA VAL A 179 -1.59 -15.59 18.16
C VAL A 179 -0.16 -15.95 17.78
N GLU A 180 0.17 -17.23 17.63
CA GLU A 180 1.50 -17.70 17.24
C GLU A 180 1.83 -17.37 15.77
N ALA A 181 0.84 -17.42 14.87
CA ALA A 181 0.98 -16.93 13.50
C ALA A 181 1.30 -15.43 13.49
N ASN A 182 0.54 -14.63 14.23
CA ASN A 182 0.82 -13.20 14.38
C ASN A 182 2.21 -12.99 15.00
N MET A 183 2.60 -13.69 16.07
CA MET A 183 3.95 -13.58 16.64
C MET A 183 5.03 -13.95 15.63
N ARG A 184 4.86 -14.98 14.79
CA ARG A 184 5.79 -15.30 13.70
C ARG A 184 5.88 -14.17 12.67
N MET A 185 4.74 -13.59 12.29
CA MET A 185 4.67 -12.42 11.40
C MET A 185 5.30 -11.17 12.04
N VAL A 186 5.17 -11.01 13.37
CA VAL A 186 5.87 -10.02 14.21
C VAL A 186 7.28 -10.51 14.58
N VAL A 187 7.84 -11.54 13.96
CA VAL A 187 9.29 -11.85 14.08
C VAL A 187 9.93 -11.75 12.71
N THR A 188 9.18 -12.03 11.66
CA THR A 188 9.56 -11.91 10.24
C THR A 188 9.28 -10.52 9.65
N GLY A 189 8.53 -9.67 10.37
CA GLY A 189 8.14 -8.29 10.04
C GLY A 189 7.27 -8.14 8.83
N GLU A 190 6.43 -9.15 8.65
CA GLU A 190 5.24 -9.06 7.83
C GLU A 190 4.21 -8.13 8.50
N ILE A 191 4.23 -7.99 9.83
CA ILE A 191 3.42 -7.02 10.60
C ILE A 191 4.23 -6.34 11.73
N GLY A 192 3.96 -5.05 11.99
CA GLY A 192 4.61 -4.22 13.02
C GLY A 192 5.86 -3.51 12.51
N ASP A 193 6.01 -2.22 12.84
CA ASP A 193 7.26 -1.48 12.64
C ASP A 193 8.37 -1.94 13.61
N ALA A 194 9.56 -1.36 13.52
CA ALA A 194 10.73 -1.73 14.32
C ALA A 194 10.60 -1.58 15.84
N GLU A 195 9.52 -0.98 16.29
CA GLU A 195 9.60 -0.05 17.42
C GLU A 195 8.55 -0.42 18.41
N GLN A 196 7.42 -0.77 17.81
CA GLN A 196 6.34 -1.46 18.41
C GLN A 196 6.53 -2.96 18.36
N ALA A 197 7.41 -3.55 17.54
CA ALA A 197 7.38 -5.01 17.39
C ALA A 197 7.81 -5.80 18.65
N LEU A 198 8.75 -5.31 19.47
CA LEU A 198 8.93 -5.86 20.82
C LEU A 198 7.68 -5.69 21.71
N ASP A 199 7.00 -4.53 21.63
CA ASP A 199 5.81 -4.21 22.41
C ASP A 199 4.61 -5.10 22.01
N ILE A 200 4.45 -5.33 20.71
CA ILE A 200 3.47 -6.22 20.09
C ILE A 200 3.79 -7.68 20.48
N LEU A 201 5.05 -8.10 20.48
CA LEU A 201 5.46 -9.44 20.94
C LEU A 201 5.14 -9.66 22.42
N LEU A 202 5.45 -8.68 23.28
CA LEU A 202 5.07 -8.72 24.70
C LEU A 202 3.55 -8.84 24.85
N ALA A 203 2.79 -8.07 24.06
CA ALA A 203 1.33 -8.09 24.10
C ALA A 203 0.76 -9.44 23.63
N HIS A 204 1.28 -10.04 22.55
CA HIS A 204 0.87 -11.38 22.11
C HIS A 204 1.30 -12.49 23.08
N ARG A 205 2.50 -12.38 23.68
CA ARG A 205 2.93 -13.33 24.72
C ARG A 205 2.04 -13.26 25.95
N PHE A 206 1.60 -12.06 26.31
CA PHE A 206 0.59 -11.87 27.36
C PHE A 206 -0.75 -12.52 26.97
N ARG A 207 -1.17 -12.45 25.69
CA ARG A 207 -2.36 -13.19 25.22
C ARG A 207 -2.21 -14.70 25.40
N LEU A 208 -1.03 -15.27 25.12
CA LEU A 208 -0.78 -16.69 25.38
C LEU A 208 -0.94 -17.03 26.88
N ASP A 209 -0.45 -16.18 27.78
CA ASP A 209 -0.67 -16.35 29.24
C ASP A 209 -2.16 -16.27 29.61
N LEU A 210 -2.93 -15.39 28.96
CA LEU A 210 -4.37 -15.30 29.16
C LEU A 210 -5.08 -16.56 28.68
N LEU A 211 -4.72 -17.09 27.50
CA LEU A 211 -5.25 -18.34 26.97
C LEU A 211 -4.95 -19.52 27.91
N ASP A 212 -3.73 -19.62 28.44
CA ASP A 212 -3.35 -20.64 29.42
C ASP A 212 -4.17 -20.55 30.72
N LYS A 213 -4.47 -19.33 31.17
CA LYS A 213 -5.31 -19.10 32.37
C LYS A 213 -6.76 -19.52 32.11
N VAL A 214 -7.31 -19.18 30.95
CA VAL A 214 -8.68 -19.55 30.57
C VAL A 214 -8.80 -21.06 30.41
N SER A 215 -7.85 -21.72 29.72
CA SER A 215 -7.83 -23.17 29.51
C SER A 215 -7.77 -23.96 30.84
N LYS A 216 -6.99 -23.49 31.83
CA LYS A 216 -6.95 -24.10 33.17
C LYS A 216 -8.25 -23.96 33.95
N GLN A 217 -9.01 -22.88 33.74
CA GLN A 217 -10.30 -22.68 34.37
C GLN A 217 -11.37 -23.57 33.74
N THR A 218 -11.38 -23.69 32.40
CA THR A 218 -12.34 -24.52 31.67
C THR A 218 -12.08 -26.02 31.83
N ALA A 219 -10.83 -26.47 31.97
CA ALA A 219 -10.48 -27.88 32.23
C ALA A 219 -11.05 -28.45 33.54
N THR A 220 -11.53 -27.58 34.45
CA THR A 220 -12.23 -27.97 35.69
C THR A 220 -13.74 -28.10 35.52
N ALA A 221 -14.31 -27.64 34.41
CA ALA A 221 -15.71 -27.80 34.01
C ALA A 221 -15.86 -29.00 33.04
N GLU A 222 -17.02 -29.66 33.05
CA GLU A 222 -17.22 -31.01 32.48
C GLU A 222 -16.88 -31.17 30.98
N LYS A 223 -16.32 -32.35 30.66
CA LYS A 223 -15.90 -32.81 29.32
C LYS A 223 -17.07 -32.98 28.34
N GLY A 224 -17.41 -31.92 27.61
CA GLY A 224 -18.08 -31.99 26.30
C GLY A 224 -17.13 -31.56 25.19
N SER A 225 -17.37 -31.97 23.94
CA SER A 225 -16.73 -31.34 22.78
C SER A 225 -17.26 -29.91 22.64
N GLU A 226 -16.37 -28.93 22.47
CA GLU A 226 -16.75 -27.53 22.26
C GLU A 226 -17.64 -27.39 21.02
N GLN A 227 -18.65 -26.52 21.10
CA GLN A 227 -19.54 -26.21 20.00
C GLN A 227 -19.28 -24.80 19.51
N PHE A 228 -19.33 -24.62 18.19
CA PHE A 228 -19.09 -23.36 17.52
C PHE A 228 -20.35 -22.89 16.79
N PHE A 229 -20.47 -21.58 16.60
CA PHE A 229 -21.67 -20.95 16.03
C PHE A 229 -21.25 -19.96 14.97
N LEU A 230 -22.07 -19.82 13.92
CA LEU A 230 -21.79 -18.86 12.86
C LEU A 230 -21.70 -17.44 13.43
N LYS A 231 -20.66 -16.69 13.08
CA LYS A 231 -20.46 -15.30 13.48
C LYS A 231 -20.22 -14.45 12.24
N HIS A 232 -21.02 -13.40 12.09
CA HIS A 232 -20.81 -12.40 11.05
C HIS A 232 -19.49 -11.65 11.31
N ALA A 233 -18.69 -11.43 10.27
CA ALA A 233 -17.37 -10.79 10.40
C ALA A 233 -17.48 -9.26 10.46
N ASP A 234 -18.43 -8.67 9.73
CA ASP A 234 -18.80 -7.27 9.91
C ASP A 234 -19.82 -7.15 11.06
N ASP A 235 -19.53 -6.36 12.08
CA ASP A 235 -20.45 -6.11 13.19
C ASP A 235 -20.70 -4.61 13.43
N LYS A 236 -20.45 -3.77 12.41
CA LYS A 236 -20.60 -2.29 12.44
C LYS A 236 -22.03 -1.83 12.19
N GLY A 237 -22.87 -2.71 11.66
CA GLY A 237 -24.32 -2.56 11.53
C GLY A 237 -24.82 -2.12 10.16
N ASP A 238 -23.96 -1.62 9.28
CA ASP A 238 -24.31 -1.25 7.89
C ASP A 238 -24.61 -2.47 6.99
N HIS A 239 -24.11 -3.65 7.37
CA HIS A 239 -24.51 -4.94 6.79
C HIS A 239 -25.97 -5.36 7.13
N ILE A 240 -26.66 -4.64 8.02
CA ILE A 240 -28.07 -4.88 8.35
C ILE A 240 -28.96 -3.99 7.48
N LEU A 241 -29.80 -4.59 6.66
CA LEU A 241 -30.80 -3.89 5.86
C LEU A 241 -32.12 -3.77 6.62
N VAL A 242 -32.67 -2.56 6.63
CA VAL A 242 -33.95 -2.24 7.27
C VAL A 242 -34.95 -1.62 6.30
N ASN A 243 -36.25 -1.84 6.53
CA ASN A 243 -37.31 -1.14 5.82
C ASN A 243 -37.63 0.22 6.49
N THR A 244 -38.63 0.94 5.97
CA THR A 244 -39.10 2.24 6.50
C THR A 244 -39.61 2.17 7.93
N GLU A 245 -40.06 1.00 8.38
CA GLU A 245 -40.54 0.72 9.73
C GLU A 245 -39.43 0.26 10.68
N PHE A 246 -38.17 0.15 10.24
CA PHE A 246 -37.05 -0.41 11.00
C PHE A 246 -37.22 -1.91 11.33
N ASP A 247 -37.90 -2.67 10.48
CA ASP A 247 -37.80 -4.14 10.50
C ASP A 247 -36.53 -4.57 9.76
N ILE A 248 -35.80 -5.55 10.31
CA ILE A 248 -34.64 -6.16 9.66
C ILE A 248 -35.16 -7.03 8.51
N VAL A 249 -34.79 -6.66 7.29
CA VAL A 249 -35.20 -7.35 6.05
C VAL A 249 -34.05 -8.07 5.36
N GLY A 250 -32.82 -7.89 5.85
CA GLY A 250 -31.64 -8.55 5.31
C GLY A 250 -30.40 -8.38 6.19
N ILE A 251 -29.57 -9.41 6.20
CA ILE A 251 -28.18 -9.42 6.66
C ILE A 251 -27.35 -9.78 5.44
N ILE A 252 -26.50 -8.86 5.01
CA ILE A 252 -25.67 -8.99 3.79
C ILE A 252 -24.18 -8.98 4.15
N ASP A 253 -23.31 -9.14 3.16
CA ASP A 253 -21.85 -9.10 3.33
C ASP A 253 -21.29 -10.20 4.26
N TRP A 254 -21.68 -11.44 3.98
CA TRP A 254 -21.21 -12.64 4.67
C TRP A 254 -19.76 -13.03 4.32
N GLU A 255 -19.03 -12.15 3.63
CA GLU A 255 -17.61 -12.33 3.37
C GLU A 255 -16.85 -12.43 4.71
N TRP A 256 -15.83 -13.28 4.77
CA TRP A 256 -15.02 -13.52 5.99
C TRP A 256 -15.77 -14.17 7.17
N CYS A 257 -17.04 -14.54 7.00
CA CYS A 257 -17.81 -15.22 8.03
C CYS A 257 -17.14 -16.54 8.44
N GLN A 258 -17.17 -16.81 9.75
CA GLN A 258 -16.60 -17.99 10.35
C GLN A 258 -17.46 -18.49 11.50
N THR A 259 -17.34 -19.76 11.83
CA THR A 259 -17.84 -20.28 13.10
C THR A 259 -16.92 -19.82 14.23
N ALA A 260 -17.47 -19.44 15.38
CA ALA A 260 -16.76 -18.91 16.54
C ALA A 260 -17.23 -19.59 17.83
N SER A 261 -16.50 -19.41 18.94
CA SER A 261 -16.95 -19.92 20.24
C SER A 261 -18.27 -19.24 20.66
N ARG A 262 -19.01 -19.86 21.58
CA ARG A 262 -20.27 -19.31 22.09
C ARG A 262 -20.11 -17.88 22.62
N GLU A 263 -19.07 -17.64 23.41
CA GLU A 263 -18.80 -16.33 24.02
C GLU A 263 -18.48 -15.26 22.96
N ASP A 264 -17.83 -15.64 21.87
CA ASP A 264 -17.49 -14.73 20.78
C ASP A 264 -18.69 -14.44 19.86
N ALA A 265 -19.41 -15.49 19.45
CA ALA A 265 -20.58 -15.42 18.59
C ALA A 265 -21.76 -14.67 19.22
N PHE A 266 -21.91 -14.75 20.56
CA PHE A 266 -23.02 -14.13 21.28
C PHE A 266 -22.62 -12.95 22.17
N SER A 267 -21.45 -12.37 21.94
CA SER A 267 -21.09 -11.06 22.49
C SER A 267 -21.82 -9.93 21.75
N SER A 268 -21.84 -8.72 22.32
CA SER A 268 -22.44 -7.56 21.64
C SER A 268 -21.67 -7.19 20.36
N PRO A 269 -22.36 -6.81 19.27
CA PRO A 269 -21.70 -6.36 18.04
C PRO A 269 -21.09 -4.96 18.20
N GLN A 270 -20.05 -4.64 17.42
CA GLN A 270 -19.32 -3.37 17.44
C GLN A 270 -20.21 -2.13 17.33
N MET A 271 -21.31 -2.20 16.57
CA MET A 271 -22.27 -1.08 16.48
C MET A 271 -22.78 -0.63 17.86
N MET A 272 -22.87 -1.54 18.84
CA MET A 272 -23.33 -1.22 20.20
C MET A 272 -22.21 -0.78 21.15
N TRP A 273 -20.95 -0.83 20.72
CA TRP A 273 -19.81 -0.50 21.59
C TRP A 273 -19.64 1.01 21.75
N PRO A 274 -19.08 1.47 22.88
CA PRO A 274 -18.66 2.85 23.02
C PRO A 274 -17.29 3.02 22.33
N VAL A 275 -17.23 3.00 21.00
CA VAL A 275 -15.99 2.83 20.21
C VAL A 275 -14.85 3.73 20.69
N GLY A 276 -15.06 5.05 20.86
CA GLY A 276 -14.03 5.94 21.39
C GLY A 276 -13.49 5.51 22.76
N ALA A 277 -14.39 5.28 23.73
CA ALA A 277 -14.00 4.84 25.07
C ALA A 277 -13.37 3.43 25.09
N PHE A 278 -13.79 2.54 24.18
CA PHE A 278 -13.19 1.23 24.00
C PHE A 278 -11.71 1.35 23.59
N TYR A 279 -11.41 2.25 22.65
CA TYR A 279 -10.05 2.57 22.22
C TYR A 279 -9.24 3.25 23.34
N ASP A 280 -9.88 4.03 24.22
CA ASP A 280 -9.28 4.59 25.44
C ASP A 280 -9.12 3.57 26.60
N GLY A 281 -9.34 2.27 26.33
CA GLY A 281 -9.14 1.20 27.30
C GLY A 281 -10.31 0.93 28.27
N SER A 282 -11.47 1.56 28.05
CA SER A 282 -12.66 1.36 28.90
C SER A 282 -13.31 -0.01 28.71
N ASN A 283 -13.68 -0.66 29.81
CA ASN A 283 -14.42 -1.93 29.80
C ASN A 283 -15.92 -1.75 30.05
N GLU A 284 -16.43 -0.52 30.03
CA GLU A 284 -17.85 -0.26 30.26
C GLU A 284 -18.73 -0.78 29.13
N LEU A 285 -19.95 -1.18 29.49
CA LEU A 285 -21.00 -1.56 28.55
C LEU A 285 -21.95 -0.38 28.36
N THR A 286 -22.43 -0.17 27.14
CA THR A 286 -23.45 0.83 26.82
C THR A 286 -24.84 0.40 27.27
N GLU A 287 -25.79 1.33 27.21
CA GLU A 287 -27.20 1.01 27.48
C GLU A 287 -27.76 0.00 26.49
N GLU A 288 -27.31 0.03 25.23
CA GLU A 288 -27.72 -0.89 24.17
C GLU A 288 -27.16 -2.30 24.37
N GLU A 289 -25.93 -2.43 24.86
CA GLU A 289 -25.37 -3.75 25.23
C GLU A 289 -26.12 -4.35 26.43
N LEU A 290 -26.40 -3.52 27.44
CA LEU A 290 -27.23 -3.93 28.58
C LEU A 290 -28.66 -4.27 28.15
N LEU A 291 -29.20 -3.58 27.14
CA LEU A 291 -30.50 -3.89 26.56
C LEU A 291 -30.48 -5.25 25.87
N LEU A 292 -29.46 -5.57 25.05
CA LEU A 292 -29.32 -6.89 24.42
C LEU A 292 -29.28 -8.01 25.47
N ALA A 293 -28.52 -7.83 26.55
CA ALA A 293 -28.50 -8.79 27.65
C ALA A 293 -29.88 -8.94 28.32
N ARG A 294 -30.61 -7.85 28.57
CA ARG A 294 -31.99 -7.91 29.11
C ARG A 294 -32.94 -8.65 28.17
N VAL A 295 -32.84 -8.36 26.87
CA VAL A 295 -33.64 -8.96 25.80
C VAL A 295 -33.41 -10.48 25.71
N PHE A 296 -32.19 -10.96 25.93
CA PHE A 296 -31.93 -12.40 26.07
C PHE A 296 -32.55 -13.01 27.33
N ARG A 297 -32.49 -12.32 28.48
CA ARG A 297 -33.16 -12.77 29.72
C ARG A 297 -34.67 -12.87 29.57
N GLU A 298 -35.29 -11.87 28.93
CA GLU A 298 -36.71 -11.87 28.60
C GLU A 298 -37.10 -13.10 27.75
N ARG A 299 -36.17 -13.60 26.93
CA ARG A 299 -36.32 -14.83 26.13
C ARG A 299 -35.84 -16.10 26.84
N GLY A 300 -35.53 -16.03 28.13
CA GLY A 300 -35.13 -17.17 28.94
C GLY A 300 -33.69 -17.66 28.71
N ARG A 301 -32.83 -16.84 28.12
CA ARG A 301 -31.44 -17.17 27.75
C ARG A 301 -30.43 -16.41 28.60
N GLU A 302 -30.37 -16.75 29.88
CA GLU A 302 -29.39 -16.17 30.82
C GLU A 302 -27.95 -16.50 30.41
N ASP A 303 -27.74 -17.65 29.76
CA ASP A 303 -26.45 -18.07 29.20
C ASP A 303 -25.95 -17.09 28.12
N LEU A 304 -26.81 -16.66 27.20
CA LEU A 304 -26.44 -15.66 26.18
C LEU A 304 -26.36 -14.24 26.75
N ALA A 305 -27.23 -13.90 27.71
CA ALA A 305 -27.12 -12.65 28.45
C ALA A 305 -25.76 -12.53 29.16
N SER A 306 -25.26 -13.64 29.73
CA SER A 306 -23.93 -13.74 30.33
C SER A 306 -22.81 -13.51 29.30
N CYS A 307 -22.95 -14.06 28.08
CA CYS A 307 -21.99 -13.82 26.99
C CYS A 307 -21.88 -12.32 26.65
N VAL A 308 -22.99 -11.59 26.64
CA VAL A 308 -22.98 -10.12 26.43
C VAL A 308 -22.31 -9.39 27.60
N LEU A 309 -22.71 -9.70 28.84
CA LEU A 309 -22.24 -8.99 30.04
C LEU A 309 -20.75 -9.21 30.34
N HIS A 310 -20.21 -10.37 29.94
CA HIS A 310 -18.80 -10.71 30.11
C HIS A 310 -18.01 -10.67 28.80
N GLY A 311 -18.66 -10.32 27.69
CA GLY A 311 -18.11 -10.37 26.34
C GLY A 311 -16.91 -9.46 26.14
N ARG A 312 -16.77 -8.39 26.92
CA ARG A 312 -15.67 -7.43 26.78
C ARG A 312 -14.28 -8.07 26.90
N LYS A 313 -14.15 -9.16 27.66
CA LYS A 313 -12.90 -9.94 27.74
C LYS A 313 -12.53 -10.56 26.39
N ILE A 314 -13.48 -11.26 25.76
CA ILE A 314 -13.29 -11.92 24.46
C ILE A 314 -13.16 -10.90 23.35
N GLN A 315 -14.02 -9.88 23.33
CA GLN A 315 -13.94 -8.77 22.37
C GLN A 315 -12.56 -8.12 22.42
N ARG A 316 -12.01 -7.81 23.60
CA ARG A 316 -10.63 -7.28 23.70
C ARG A 316 -9.58 -8.32 23.31
N LEU A 317 -9.74 -9.58 23.69
CA LEU A 317 -8.78 -10.63 23.35
C LEU A 317 -8.64 -10.82 21.83
N LEU A 318 -9.72 -10.64 21.08
CA LEU A 318 -9.78 -10.82 19.63
C LEU A 318 -9.52 -9.51 18.87
N PHE A 319 -10.07 -8.39 19.34
CA PHE A 319 -9.97 -7.08 18.70
C PHE A 319 -8.63 -6.37 18.96
N ALA A 320 -8.15 -6.35 20.21
CA ALA A 320 -7.12 -5.38 20.64
C ALA A 320 -5.75 -5.57 19.99
N LEU A 321 -5.49 -6.70 19.30
CA LEU A 321 -4.16 -7.10 18.80
C LEU A 321 -4.25 -7.98 17.54
N HIS A 322 -5.20 -7.73 16.64
CA HIS A 322 -5.17 -8.34 15.30
C HIS A 322 -4.03 -7.74 14.46
N SER A 323 -3.75 -8.30 13.27
CA SER A 323 -2.64 -7.89 12.40
C SER A 323 -2.59 -6.38 12.04
N GLY A 324 -3.71 -5.67 12.14
CA GLY A 324 -3.80 -4.22 11.90
C GLY A 324 -3.38 -3.34 13.09
N VAL A 325 -3.17 -3.93 14.27
CA VAL A 325 -2.74 -3.20 15.48
C VAL A 325 -1.30 -2.71 15.38
N ALA A 326 -0.53 -3.33 14.51
CA ALA A 326 0.78 -2.87 14.06
C ALA A 326 0.80 -1.46 13.43
N GLN A 327 -0.37 -0.91 13.06
CA GLN A 327 -0.49 0.40 12.41
C GLN A 327 -1.05 1.47 13.35
N LEU A 328 -1.39 1.13 14.59
CA LEU A 328 -1.95 2.06 15.55
C LEU A 328 -0.85 2.94 16.16
N ASP A 329 -1.21 4.17 16.55
CA ASP A 329 -0.32 5.00 17.33
C ASP A 329 -0.08 4.37 18.72
N LYS A 330 1.08 4.67 19.32
CA LYS A 330 1.49 4.05 20.58
C LYS A 330 0.48 4.26 21.71
N LYS A 331 -0.16 5.42 21.79
CA LYS A 331 -1.12 5.72 22.86
C LYS A 331 -2.36 4.82 22.71
N THR A 332 -2.87 4.67 21.50
CA THR A 332 -4.00 3.77 21.21
C THR A 332 -3.63 2.32 21.50
N PHE A 333 -2.47 1.86 21.04
CA PHE A 333 -1.96 0.50 21.32
C PHE A 333 -1.91 0.21 22.82
N VAL A 334 -1.30 1.11 23.59
CA VAL A 334 -1.18 1.00 25.04
C VAL A 334 -2.56 0.97 25.71
N SER A 335 -3.47 1.84 25.29
CA SER A 335 -4.82 1.92 25.86
C SER A 335 -5.60 0.62 25.61
N LEU A 336 -5.51 0.05 24.41
CA LEU A 336 -6.12 -1.24 24.07
C LEU A 336 -5.52 -2.38 24.90
N PHE A 337 -4.19 -2.43 25.06
CA PHE A 337 -3.51 -3.42 25.87
C PHE A 337 -3.91 -3.32 27.35
N VAL A 338 -3.85 -2.13 27.94
CA VAL A 338 -4.21 -1.91 29.35
C VAL A 338 -5.68 -2.24 29.59
N GLY A 339 -6.56 -1.88 28.64
CA GLY A 339 -7.95 -2.29 28.67
C GLY A 339 -8.13 -3.81 28.70
N LEU A 340 -7.38 -4.55 27.86
CA LEU A 340 -7.38 -6.02 27.85
C LEU A 340 -6.91 -6.58 29.20
N LYS A 341 -5.76 -6.10 29.69
CA LYS A 341 -5.21 -6.51 30.99
C LYS A 341 -6.22 -6.29 32.12
N ARG A 342 -6.79 -5.09 32.24
CA ARG A 342 -7.78 -4.74 33.27
C ARG A 342 -9.06 -5.57 33.16
N ALA A 343 -9.49 -5.92 31.95
CA ALA A 343 -10.67 -6.77 31.74
C ALA A 343 -10.47 -8.16 32.39
N PHE A 344 -9.26 -8.73 32.29
CA PHE A 344 -8.92 -10.01 32.90
C PHE A 344 -8.53 -9.92 34.38
N ASP A 345 -8.00 -8.78 34.84
CA ASP A 345 -7.70 -8.50 36.25
C ASP A 345 -8.97 -8.22 37.10
N GLY A 346 -10.14 -8.07 36.47
CA GLY A 346 -11.41 -7.76 37.14
C GLY A 346 -11.54 -6.30 37.59
N GLN A 347 -10.74 -5.40 37.01
CA GLN A 347 -10.78 -3.97 37.29
C GLN A 347 -11.73 -3.25 36.33
N HIS A 348 -12.96 -2.96 36.79
CA HIS A 348 -13.91 -2.12 36.08
C HIS A 348 -13.61 -0.63 36.35
N VAL A 349 -12.58 -0.08 35.73
CA VAL A 349 -12.19 1.32 35.93
C VAL A 349 -12.66 2.17 34.75
N LYS A 350 -13.35 3.27 35.03
CA LYS A 350 -13.48 4.40 34.09
C LYS A 350 -12.09 4.97 33.85
N THR A 351 -11.60 4.82 32.63
CA THR A 351 -10.37 5.47 32.18
C THR A 351 -10.78 6.60 31.25
N ASP A 352 -10.26 7.80 31.51
CA ASP A 352 -10.25 8.95 30.61
C ASP A 352 -8.97 8.98 29.75
N GLY A 353 -8.28 7.83 29.67
CA GLY A 353 -6.97 7.69 29.03
C GLY A 353 -5.80 8.19 29.87
N GLN A 354 -6.00 8.74 31.08
CA GLN A 354 -4.90 9.23 31.92
C GLN A 354 -4.18 8.08 32.65
N GLY A 355 -2.85 8.07 32.58
CA GLY A 355 -1.99 7.13 33.31
C GLY A 355 -1.90 5.71 32.74
N VAL A 356 -2.51 5.43 31.58
CA VAL A 356 -2.37 4.13 30.89
C VAL A 356 -0.94 3.89 30.38
N GLU A 357 -0.24 4.95 29.99
CA GLU A 357 1.18 4.89 29.58
C GLU A 357 2.10 4.49 30.75
N ASP A 358 1.86 5.04 31.94
CA ASP A 358 2.63 4.67 33.13
C ASP A 358 2.39 3.20 33.53
N GLU A 359 1.14 2.73 33.47
CA GLU A 359 0.81 1.31 33.72
C GLU A 359 1.49 0.40 32.71
N TRP A 360 1.49 0.79 31.43
CA TRP A 360 2.18 0.07 30.37
C TRP A 360 3.68 0.00 30.60
N GLU A 361 4.37 1.12 30.81
CA GLU A 361 5.84 1.11 30.95
C GLU A 361 6.29 0.31 32.18
N VAL A 362 5.55 0.37 33.30
CA VAL A 362 5.81 -0.46 34.49
C VAL A 362 5.60 -1.94 34.18
N TRP A 363 4.51 -2.29 33.50
CA TRP A 363 4.23 -3.68 33.12
C TRP A 363 5.25 -4.21 32.11
N ARG A 364 5.55 -3.43 31.07
CA ARG A 364 6.50 -3.71 29.99
C ARG A 364 7.89 -4.02 30.53
N ALA A 365 8.41 -3.18 31.43
CA ALA A 365 9.72 -3.39 32.03
C ALA A 365 9.81 -4.72 32.78
N LYS A 366 8.75 -5.08 33.52
CA LYS A 366 8.67 -6.35 34.23
C LYS A 366 8.55 -7.54 33.25
N ALA A 367 7.64 -7.45 32.29
CA ALA A 367 7.39 -8.50 31.31
C ALA A 367 8.65 -8.82 30.48
N LEU A 368 9.41 -7.78 30.10
CA LEU A 368 10.68 -7.95 29.40
C LEU A 368 11.71 -8.68 30.27
N GLU A 369 11.82 -8.36 31.55
CA GLU A 369 12.72 -9.06 32.47
C GLU A 369 12.34 -10.55 32.62
N ASP A 370 11.04 -10.82 32.72
CA ASP A 370 10.49 -12.18 32.88
C ASP A 370 10.70 -13.04 31.62
N TRP A 371 10.59 -12.46 30.41
CA TRP A 371 10.56 -13.20 29.16
C TRP A 371 11.79 -13.07 28.26
N LYS A 372 12.75 -12.18 28.56
CA LYS A 372 13.98 -11.98 27.75
C LYS A 372 14.80 -13.25 27.49
N HIS A 373 14.57 -14.32 28.24
CA HIS A 373 15.31 -15.57 28.13
C HIS A 373 14.66 -16.60 27.18
N GLU A 374 13.39 -16.42 26.80
CA GLU A 374 12.69 -17.29 25.86
C GLU A 374 13.32 -17.18 24.46
N VAL A 375 13.36 -18.26 23.68
CA VAL A 375 14.07 -18.26 22.37
C VAL A 375 13.51 -17.21 21.41
N LEU A 376 12.19 -17.00 21.39
CA LEU A 376 11.55 -15.96 20.57
C LEU A 376 11.98 -14.56 21.00
N PHE A 377 11.97 -14.28 22.31
CA PHE A 377 12.42 -13.00 22.85
C PHE A 377 13.94 -12.82 22.79
N LYS A 378 14.74 -13.89 22.90
CA LYS A 378 16.18 -13.85 22.62
C LYS A 378 16.44 -13.57 21.16
N SER A 379 15.70 -14.18 20.24
CA SER A 379 15.86 -13.93 18.80
C SER A 379 15.47 -12.49 18.45
N ALA A 380 14.38 -11.99 19.04
CA ALA A 380 13.98 -10.59 18.98
C ALA A 380 15.04 -9.66 19.62
N ILE A 381 15.36 -9.84 20.90
CA ILE A 381 16.34 -9.03 21.64
C ILE A 381 17.74 -9.11 21.00
N GLU A 382 18.21 -10.26 20.51
CA GLU A 382 19.49 -10.41 19.81
C GLU A 382 19.46 -9.79 18.42
N ALA A 383 18.33 -9.85 17.71
CA ALA A 383 18.10 -9.06 16.49
C ALA A 383 18.11 -7.55 16.78
N TYR A 384 17.74 -7.12 18.00
CA TYR A 384 17.62 -5.70 18.38
C TYR A 384 18.73 -5.15 19.30
N SER A 385 19.66 -5.98 19.80
CA SER A 385 20.71 -5.63 20.77
C SER A 385 22.15 -5.73 20.26
N ARG A 386 22.40 -6.04 18.98
CA ARG A 386 23.77 -6.01 18.43
C ARG A 386 24.28 -4.56 18.30
N PRO A 387 25.46 -4.21 18.86
CA PRO A 387 26.08 -2.92 18.59
C PRO A 387 26.77 -2.97 17.23
N LEU A 388 26.12 -2.45 16.19
CA LEU A 388 26.78 -2.15 14.92
C LEU A 388 27.16 -0.66 14.88
N PHE A 389 28.47 -0.43 14.74
CA PHE A 389 29.04 0.83 14.31
C PHE A 389 28.43 1.26 12.97
N ASN A 390 28.28 2.58 12.81
CA ASN A 390 27.79 3.32 11.63
C ASN A 390 26.26 3.28 11.39
N LYS A 391 25.56 4.07 12.20
CA LYS A 391 24.27 4.69 11.87
C LYS A 391 24.44 5.63 10.66
N LEU A 392 23.44 5.67 9.76
CA LEU A 392 23.27 6.48 8.52
C LEU A 392 23.57 5.83 7.15
N GLU A 393 23.45 4.51 6.95
CA GLU A 393 23.65 3.88 5.62
C GLU A 393 22.49 3.05 5.03
N ILE A 394 21.28 3.05 5.61
CA ILE A 394 20.19 2.15 5.15
C ILE A 394 18.87 2.87 4.83
N ALA A 395 18.93 4.09 4.28
CA ALA A 395 17.76 4.76 3.71
C ALA A 395 18.16 5.37 2.37
N SER A 396 18.14 4.57 1.29
CA SER A 396 18.55 5.03 -0.05
C SER A 396 17.66 4.51 -1.19
N SER A 397 16.42 4.09 -0.90
CA SER A 397 15.44 3.83 -1.96
C SER A 397 14.23 4.76 -1.85
N ALA A 398 13.80 5.33 -2.99
CA ALA A 398 12.68 6.27 -3.05
C ALA A 398 11.33 5.64 -2.67
N THR A 399 11.21 4.31 -2.56
CA THR A 399 10.04 3.68 -1.94
C THR A 399 10.04 3.79 -0.42
N ASP A 400 11.22 3.83 0.23
CA ASP A 400 11.33 3.85 1.69
C ASP A 400 11.40 5.27 2.26
N ILE A 401 11.87 6.26 1.47
CA ILE A 401 11.89 7.68 1.89
C ILE A 401 10.55 8.38 1.61
N PHE A 402 9.79 8.01 0.57
CA PHE A 402 8.43 8.55 0.38
C PHE A 402 7.45 7.97 1.41
N ALA A 403 7.57 6.67 1.74
CA ALA A 403 6.92 6.11 2.92
C ALA A 403 7.39 6.83 4.20
N GLY A 404 8.70 7.08 4.36
CA GLY A 404 9.23 7.79 5.52
C GLY A 404 8.89 9.29 5.63
N LEU A 405 8.53 9.96 4.54
CA LEU A 405 8.11 11.38 4.53
C LEU A 405 6.62 11.53 4.81
N ILE A 406 5.79 10.58 4.36
CA ILE A 406 4.38 10.44 4.79
C ILE A 406 4.30 10.28 6.32
N TYR A 407 5.30 9.66 6.96
CA TYR A 407 5.36 9.50 8.42
C TYR A 407 5.98 10.66 9.21
N ARG A 408 6.59 11.67 8.58
CA ARG A 408 7.39 12.70 9.32
C ARG A 408 6.64 13.96 9.74
N ASN A 409 5.40 14.19 9.30
CA ASN A 409 4.64 15.40 9.68
C ASN A 409 3.61 15.20 10.80
N HIS A 410 3.48 13.99 11.34
CA HIS A 410 2.84 13.81 12.65
C HIS A 410 3.90 13.94 13.73
N GLY A 411 3.81 15.00 14.52
CA GLY A 411 4.70 15.27 15.66
C GLY A 411 4.64 14.16 16.71
N MET A 412 5.35 13.06 16.46
CA MET A 412 5.76 12.08 17.46
C MET A 412 7.29 12.08 17.48
N SER A 413 7.85 12.98 18.28
CA SER A 413 9.22 12.80 18.72
C SER A 413 9.22 11.74 19.82
N ALA A 414 10.09 10.74 19.67
CA ALA A 414 10.44 9.73 20.65
C ALA A 414 9.38 8.65 20.90
N LEU A 415 9.41 7.59 20.09
CA LEU A 415 9.43 6.18 20.52
C LEU A 415 9.59 5.26 19.29
N PHE A 416 10.51 5.67 18.39
CA PHE A 416 10.84 4.97 17.15
C PHE A 416 12.18 4.16 17.42
N ASN A 417 12.18 2.82 17.52
CA ASN A 417 13.37 1.92 17.49
C ASN A 417 13.70 1.27 16.12
N GLU A 418 13.95 2.06 15.08
CA GLU A 418 14.45 1.77 13.71
C GLU A 418 15.08 0.38 13.41
N SER A 419 15.85 -0.21 14.33
CA SER A 419 16.66 -1.44 14.17
C SER A 419 15.89 -2.71 13.70
N GLU A 420 14.68 -2.95 14.22
CA GLU A 420 13.86 -4.17 14.01
C GLU A 420 13.13 -4.22 12.65
N TYR A 421 12.67 -3.08 12.12
CA TYR A 421 12.11 -2.93 10.77
C TYR A 421 13.19 -3.27 9.75
N PHE A 422 14.41 -2.76 9.95
CA PHE A 422 15.53 -3.06 9.07
C PHE A 422 15.92 -4.54 9.08
N SER A 423 15.79 -5.25 10.21
CA SER A 423 16.06 -6.71 10.30
C SER A 423 15.07 -7.57 9.51
N ARG A 424 13.82 -7.12 9.44
CA ARG A 424 12.72 -7.88 8.82
C ARG A 424 12.51 -7.52 7.36
N PHE A 425 12.67 -6.24 7.05
CA PHE A 425 13.01 -5.81 5.70
C PHE A 425 14.21 -6.61 5.17
N ALA A 426 15.28 -6.81 5.97
CA ALA A 426 16.42 -7.65 5.58
C ALA A 426 16.03 -9.12 5.34
N SER A 427 15.19 -9.75 6.15
CA SER A 427 14.80 -11.17 5.92
C SER A 427 13.93 -11.38 4.67
N ALA A 428 12.97 -10.49 4.39
CA ALA A 428 12.16 -10.55 3.17
C ALA A 428 12.99 -10.22 1.93
N LYS A 429 13.93 -9.29 2.08
CA LYS A 429 14.95 -8.94 1.09
C LYS A 429 15.89 -10.12 0.81
N ASP A 430 16.35 -10.85 1.83
CA ASP A 430 17.21 -12.02 1.69
C ASP A 430 16.51 -13.12 0.87
N ARG A 431 15.23 -13.40 1.14
CA ARG A 431 14.44 -14.37 0.35
C ARG A 431 14.30 -13.97 -1.12
N ARG A 432 14.04 -12.68 -1.41
CA ARG A 432 13.96 -12.16 -2.78
C ARG A 432 15.32 -12.20 -3.49
N LEU A 433 16.40 -11.93 -2.75
CA LEU A 433 17.76 -12.04 -3.26
C LEU A 433 18.12 -13.49 -3.54
N ASP A 434 17.70 -14.44 -2.71
CA ASP A 434 17.89 -15.88 -2.94
C ASP A 434 17.16 -16.36 -4.20
N GLU A 435 15.89 -15.97 -4.37
CA GLU A 435 15.11 -16.27 -5.59
C GLU A 435 15.76 -15.68 -6.84
N LEU A 436 16.21 -14.42 -6.77
CA LEU A 436 16.92 -13.77 -7.86
C LEU A 436 18.24 -14.50 -8.18
N CYS A 437 19.00 -14.88 -7.15
CA CYS A 437 20.25 -15.62 -7.30
C CYS A 437 20.06 -16.99 -7.96
N GLN A 438 18.93 -17.67 -7.69
CA GLN A 438 18.60 -18.96 -8.31
C GLN A 438 18.23 -18.83 -9.79
N ARG A 439 17.66 -17.69 -10.20
CA ARG A 439 17.28 -17.42 -11.59
C ARG A 439 18.46 -17.06 -12.49
N ILE A 440 19.53 -16.49 -11.93
CA ILE A 440 20.68 -16.01 -12.69
C ILE A 440 21.63 -17.16 -13.05
N ASP A 441 21.82 -17.38 -14.35
CA ASP A 441 22.88 -18.27 -14.83
C ASP A 441 24.25 -17.57 -14.77
N ARG A 442 24.95 -17.75 -13.64
CA ARG A 442 26.24 -17.10 -13.33
C ARG A 442 27.31 -17.38 -14.39
N VAL A 443 27.33 -18.62 -14.92
CA VAL A 443 28.34 -19.05 -15.90
C VAL A 443 28.11 -18.35 -17.22
N LYS A 444 26.85 -18.25 -17.67
CA LYS A 444 26.51 -17.52 -18.90
C LYS A 444 26.74 -16.03 -18.76
N LEU A 445 26.45 -15.44 -17.60
CA LEU A 445 26.68 -14.03 -17.34
C LEU A 445 28.18 -13.67 -17.40
N CYS A 446 29.04 -14.44 -16.72
CA CYS A 446 30.50 -14.26 -16.83
C CYS A 446 30.98 -14.46 -18.27
N LYS A 447 30.53 -15.52 -18.95
CA LYS A 447 30.89 -15.76 -20.35
C LYS A 447 30.52 -14.59 -21.24
N ARG A 448 29.33 -14.01 -21.05
CA ARG A 448 28.87 -12.84 -21.80
C ARG A 448 29.74 -11.62 -21.49
N ALA A 449 30.05 -11.35 -20.23
CA ALA A 449 30.92 -10.26 -19.82
C ALA A 449 32.34 -10.38 -20.42
N SER A 450 32.95 -11.57 -20.37
CA SER A 450 34.24 -11.87 -21.01
C SER A 450 34.21 -11.64 -22.52
N GLN A 451 33.14 -12.06 -23.19
CA GLN A 451 32.97 -11.86 -24.64
C GLN A 451 32.86 -10.38 -25.02
N VAL A 452 32.04 -9.62 -24.29
CA VAL A 452 31.81 -8.19 -24.53
C VAL A 452 33.07 -7.37 -24.25
N ARG A 453 33.82 -7.74 -23.21
CA ARG A 453 35.11 -7.11 -22.89
C ARG A 453 36.17 -7.29 -23.99
N GLY A 454 36.09 -8.40 -24.71
CA GLY A 454 37.10 -8.80 -25.69
C GLY A 454 38.24 -9.61 -25.06
N ALA A 455 38.92 -10.40 -25.90
CA ALA A 455 40.04 -11.28 -25.55
C ALA A 455 39.73 -12.45 -24.58
N ASP A 456 38.44 -12.79 -24.39
CA ASP A 456 37.98 -13.90 -23.54
C ASP A 456 38.60 -13.88 -22.12
N VAL A 457 38.86 -12.67 -21.58
CA VAL A 457 39.44 -12.50 -20.25
C VAL A 457 38.51 -13.12 -19.20
N PRO A 458 38.96 -14.12 -18.43
CA PRO A 458 38.11 -14.73 -17.42
C PRO A 458 37.67 -13.72 -16.36
N CYS A 459 36.46 -13.91 -15.84
CA CYS A 459 35.92 -13.09 -14.78
C CYS A 459 35.10 -13.91 -13.78
N ALA A 460 35.02 -13.39 -12.56
CA ALA A 460 34.17 -13.90 -11.50
C ALA A 460 33.11 -12.86 -11.16
N ILE A 461 31.93 -13.33 -10.77
CA ILE A 461 30.85 -12.49 -10.25
C ILE A 461 30.47 -12.99 -8.86
N GLU A 462 30.34 -12.06 -7.92
CA GLU A 462 29.83 -12.37 -6.59
C GLU A 462 28.33 -12.11 -6.53
N LEU A 463 27.57 -13.19 -6.37
CA LEU A 463 26.10 -13.18 -6.26
C LEU A 463 25.69 -13.78 -4.91
N SER A 464 26.43 -13.46 -3.84
CA SER A 464 25.98 -13.74 -2.48
C SER A 464 24.88 -12.72 -2.11
N PRO A 465 23.85 -13.12 -1.34
CA PRO A 465 22.87 -12.17 -0.83
C PRO A 465 23.52 -10.98 -0.13
N GLU A 466 24.63 -11.20 0.60
CA GLU A 466 25.39 -10.16 1.28
C GLU A 466 26.00 -9.13 0.29
N ALA A 467 26.64 -9.60 -0.78
CA ALA A 467 27.25 -8.71 -1.79
C ALA A 467 26.20 -7.94 -2.59
N LEU A 468 25.10 -8.61 -2.99
CA LEU A 468 23.99 -7.96 -3.67
C LEU A 468 23.28 -6.95 -2.78
N SER A 469 23.10 -7.29 -1.50
CA SER A 469 22.50 -6.42 -0.49
C SER A 469 23.28 -5.13 -0.29
N ALA A 470 24.62 -5.19 -0.37
CA ALA A 470 25.49 -4.05 -0.16
C ALA A 470 25.35 -2.95 -1.23
N MET A 471 24.86 -3.29 -2.44
CA MET A 471 24.69 -2.35 -3.55
C MET A 471 23.28 -2.45 -4.15
N MET A 472 22.26 -2.29 -3.31
CA MET A 472 20.88 -2.48 -3.71
C MET A 472 20.02 -1.27 -3.39
N GLY A 473 19.15 -0.93 -4.33
CA GLY A 473 18.03 0.00 -4.16
C GLY A 473 16.70 -0.75 -4.09
N GLY A 474 15.59 0.00 -4.13
CA GLY A 474 14.24 -0.54 -3.88
C GLY A 474 13.74 -1.53 -4.95
N ARG A 475 14.29 -1.46 -6.17
CA ARG A 475 13.89 -2.29 -7.30
C ARG A 475 15.05 -2.98 -8.04
N ASN A 476 16.30 -2.61 -7.76
CA ASN A 476 17.49 -3.12 -8.46
C ASN A 476 18.60 -3.47 -7.45
N CYS A 477 19.33 -4.54 -7.71
CA CYS A 477 20.60 -4.85 -7.02
C CYS A 477 21.75 -4.83 -8.03
N HIS A 478 22.97 -4.67 -7.51
CA HIS A 478 24.17 -4.55 -8.33
C HIS A 478 25.18 -5.61 -7.85
N ALA A 479 25.80 -6.31 -8.80
CA ALA A 479 26.85 -7.29 -8.54
C ALA A 479 28.15 -6.85 -9.19
N GLU A 480 29.28 -7.05 -8.52
CA GLU A 480 30.60 -6.78 -9.11
C GLU A 480 31.06 -7.96 -9.97
N ILE A 481 31.48 -7.66 -11.19
CA ILE A 481 32.18 -8.59 -12.06
C ILE A 481 33.65 -8.20 -12.06
N THR A 482 34.48 -9.05 -11.47
CA THR A 482 35.93 -8.85 -11.37
C THR A 482 36.64 -9.69 -12.42
N PHE A 483 37.39 -9.03 -13.29
CA PHE A 483 38.19 -9.67 -14.33
C PHE A 483 39.60 -9.97 -13.81
N GLU A 484 40.26 -10.98 -14.39
CA GLU A 484 41.63 -11.38 -13.97
C GLU A 484 42.68 -10.27 -14.08
N ASP A 485 42.45 -9.27 -14.92
CA ASP A 485 43.32 -8.10 -15.08
C ASP A 485 43.05 -6.97 -14.06
N GLY A 486 42.15 -7.20 -13.09
CA GLY A 486 41.87 -6.29 -11.98
C GLY A 486 40.83 -5.20 -12.28
N VAL A 487 40.28 -5.13 -13.49
CA VAL A 487 39.16 -4.23 -13.78
C VAL A 487 37.86 -4.82 -13.22
N VAL A 488 36.98 -3.93 -12.77
CA VAL A 488 35.69 -4.30 -12.18
C VAL A 488 34.55 -3.63 -12.94
N TRP A 489 33.53 -4.41 -13.30
CA TRP A 489 32.26 -3.94 -13.85
C TRP A 489 31.14 -4.14 -12.83
N ILE A 490 30.01 -3.46 -13.06
CA ILE A 490 28.76 -3.67 -12.35
C ILE A 490 27.77 -4.39 -13.27
N ALA A 491 27.15 -5.44 -12.77
CA ALA A 491 25.93 -6.01 -13.32
C ALA A 491 24.72 -5.49 -12.51
N ARG A 492 23.92 -4.62 -13.11
CA ARG A 492 22.64 -4.16 -12.56
C ARG A 492 21.55 -5.16 -12.91
N LEU A 493 20.84 -5.63 -11.89
CA LEU A 493 19.86 -6.71 -11.95
C LEU A 493 18.58 -6.26 -11.27
N ARG A 494 17.42 -6.56 -11.85
CA ARG A 494 16.13 -6.16 -11.28
C ARG A 494 15.63 -7.19 -10.27
N ILE A 495 15.17 -6.71 -9.11
CA ILE A 495 14.52 -7.53 -8.09
C ILE A 495 13.06 -7.68 -8.46
N VAL A 496 12.54 -8.91 -8.45
CA VAL A 496 11.13 -9.20 -8.69
C VAL A 496 10.45 -9.46 -7.34
N SER A 497 9.29 -8.84 -7.15
CA SER A 497 8.44 -8.92 -5.98
C SER A 497 6.97 -8.87 -6.39
N ALA A 498 6.06 -9.13 -5.45
CA ALA A 498 4.62 -9.11 -5.69
C ALA A 498 4.06 -7.77 -6.22
N ILE A 499 4.81 -6.67 -6.04
CA ILE A 499 4.44 -5.31 -6.50
C ILE A 499 5.21 -4.87 -7.74
N THR A 500 5.94 -5.78 -8.40
CA THR A 500 6.75 -5.43 -9.58
C THR A 500 5.85 -5.21 -10.80
N PRO A 501 6.09 -4.17 -11.63
CA PRO A 501 5.32 -3.95 -12.85
C PRO A 501 5.35 -5.14 -13.81
N PRO A 502 4.37 -5.26 -14.72
CA PRO A 502 4.37 -6.29 -15.76
C PRO A 502 5.67 -6.32 -16.59
N LEU A 503 6.02 -7.48 -17.14
CA LEU A 503 7.27 -7.72 -17.86
C LEU A 503 7.56 -6.68 -18.96
N GLU A 504 6.57 -6.34 -19.76
CA GLU A 504 6.67 -5.34 -20.83
C GLU A 504 7.09 -3.96 -20.32
N VAL A 505 6.60 -3.56 -19.14
CA VAL A 505 6.91 -2.27 -18.49
C VAL A 505 8.36 -2.29 -18.03
N ARG A 506 8.75 -3.37 -17.35
CA ARG A 506 10.12 -3.56 -16.83
C ARG A 506 11.16 -3.51 -17.95
N ASP A 507 10.87 -4.17 -19.07
CA ASP A 507 11.75 -4.22 -20.23
C ASP A 507 11.87 -2.86 -20.91
N TYR A 508 10.76 -2.11 -21.02
CA TYR A 508 10.78 -0.75 -21.55
C TYR A 508 11.63 0.19 -20.69
N ILE A 509 11.49 0.12 -19.36
CA ILE A 509 12.28 0.93 -18.41
C ILE A 509 13.77 0.57 -18.48
N LEU A 510 14.10 -0.72 -18.51
CA LEU A 510 15.48 -1.21 -18.60
C LEU A 510 16.14 -0.72 -19.91
N GLN A 511 15.43 -0.85 -21.03
CA GLN A 511 15.90 -0.33 -22.31
C GLN A 511 16.11 1.19 -22.23
N SER A 512 15.16 1.92 -21.63
CA SER A 512 15.24 3.37 -21.51
C SER A 512 16.45 3.83 -20.70
N GLU A 513 16.70 3.17 -19.59
CA GLU A 513 17.86 3.42 -18.72
C GLU A 513 19.17 3.16 -19.46
N ALA A 514 19.30 2.01 -20.13
CA ALA A 514 20.49 1.66 -20.90
C ALA A 514 20.77 2.65 -22.04
N MET A 515 19.73 3.05 -22.78
CA MET A 515 19.85 4.04 -23.86
C MET A 515 20.25 5.43 -23.34
N THR A 516 19.76 5.80 -22.16
CA THR A 516 20.12 7.08 -21.54
C THR A 516 21.60 7.13 -21.18
N MET A 517 22.14 6.09 -20.54
CA MET A 517 23.58 6.03 -20.23
C MET A 517 24.44 5.96 -21.51
N GLN A 518 24.00 5.23 -22.53
CA GLN A 518 24.69 5.22 -23.83
C GLN A 518 24.68 6.60 -24.51
N PHE A 519 23.60 7.37 -24.38
CA PHE A 519 23.54 8.75 -24.87
C PHE A 519 24.55 9.64 -24.13
N LEU A 520 24.60 9.53 -22.80
CA LEU A 520 25.51 10.31 -21.96
C LEU A 520 26.98 10.04 -22.31
N ASP A 521 27.35 8.76 -22.46
CA ASP A 521 28.71 8.32 -22.83
C ASP A 521 29.11 8.80 -24.23
N ARG A 522 28.22 8.70 -25.22
CA ARG A 522 28.56 8.98 -26.64
C ARG A 522 28.49 10.46 -27.00
N HIS A 523 27.62 11.22 -26.34
CA HIS A 523 27.28 12.58 -26.78
C HIS A 523 27.61 13.67 -25.77
N THR A 524 27.81 13.35 -24.49
CA THR A 524 27.99 14.37 -23.45
C THR A 524 29.32 14.23 -22.71
N ARG A 525 29.64 15.20 -21.85
CA ARG A 525 30.72 15.09 -20.85
C ARG A 525 30.19 14.89 -19.43
N VAL A 526 28.91 14.53 -19.28
CA VAL A 526 28.35 14.20 -17.97
C VAL A 526 28.99 12.91 -17.49
N PRO A 527 29.58 12.88 -16.28
CA PRO A 527 30.17 11.67 -15.76
C PRO A 527 29.04 10.67 -15.44
N SER A 528 28.91 9.61 -16.22
CA SER A 528 27.88 8.57 -16.09
C SER A 528 28.51 7.21 -16.40
N PRO A 529 28.04 6.10 -15.80
CA PRO A 529 28.60 4.78 -16.07
C PRO A 529 28.51 4.43 -17.56
N ARG A 530 29.63 4.00 -18.15
CA ARG A 530 29.61 3.44 -19.50
C ARG A 530 28.89 2.09 -19.53
N VAL A 531 27.92 1.92 -20.42
CA VAL A 531 27.23 0.64 -20.64
C VAL A 531 28.01 -0.22 -21.63
N PHE A 532 28.34 -1.45 -21.22
CA PHE A 532 29.05 -2.44 -22.05
C PHE A 532 28.09 -3.36 -22.80
N ASP A 533 27.03 -3.83 -22.13
CA ASP A 533 26.00 -4.72 -22.70
C ASP A 533 24.72 -4.65 -21.85
N TRP A 534 23.57 -4.97 -22.43
CA TRP A 534 22.31 -5.08 -21.71
C TRP A 534 21.36 -5.98 -22.48
N ALA A 535 20.40 -6.60 -21.78
CA ALA A 535 19.32 -7.34 -22.41
C ALA A 535 18.05 -7.29 -21.57
N CYS A 536 16.91 -7.24 -22.25
CA CYS A 536 15.59 -7.38 -21.65
C CYS A 536 15.34 -8.83 -21.21
N GLU A 537 14.45 -9.03 -20.23
CA GLU A 537 14.11 -10.38 -19.78
C GLU A 537 13.27 -11.13 -20.83
N SER A 538 12.42 -10.43 -21.59
CA SER A 538 11.66 -11.03 -22.69
C SER A 538 12.47 -11.31 -23.95
N ASP A 539 13.73 -10.88 -24.04
CA ASP A 539 14.56 -11.10 -25.22
C ASP A 539 14.84 -12.61 -25.40
N PRO A 540 14.43 -13.24 -26.52
CA PRO A 540 14.66 -14.66 -26.75
C PRO A 540 16.15 -15.06 -26.79
N THR A 541 17.04 -14.09 -27.03
CA THR A 541 18.49 -14.29 -27.03
C THR A 541 19.11 -14.14 -25.64
N ASN A 542 18.36 -13.59 -24.68
CA ASN A 542 18.80 -13.48 -23.29
C ASN A 542 18.73 -14.86 -22.60
N THR A 543 19.89 -15.47 -22.44
CA THR A 543 20.02 -16.80 -21.80
C THR A 543 20.39 -16.74 -20.32
N ILE A 544 20.45 -15.55 -19.73
CA ILE A 544 20.89 -15.29 -18.34
C ILE A 544 19.72 -15.46 -17.34
N GLY A 545 18.47 -15.40 -17.79
CA GLY A 545 17.26 -15.70 -17.00
C GLY A 545 16.58 -14.47 -16.36
N VAL A 546 17.23 -13.31 -16.41
CA VAL A 546 16.73 -12.01 -15.94
C VAL A 546 17.23 -10.89 -16.85
N GLY A 547 16.53 -9.75 -16.84
CA GLY A 547 17.02 -8.53 -17.50
C GLY A 547 18.23 -7.96 -16.76
N TYR A 548 19.22 -7.45 -17.50
CA TYR A 548 20.47 -6.94 -16.92
C TYR A 548 21.05 -5.74 -17.71
N ILE A 549 21.88 -4.95 -17.03
CA ILE A 549 22.80 -3.97 -17.63
C ILE A 549 24.21 -4.23 -17.08
N LEU A 550 25.18 -4.47 -17.96
CA LEU A 550 26.61 -4.51 -17.64
C LEU A 550 27.20 -3.13 -17.87
N MET A 551 27.78 -2.53 -16.83
CA MET A 551 28.26 -1.15 -16.87
C MET A 551 29.54 -0.93 -16.06
N GLU A 552 30.17 0.22 -16.25
CA GLU A 552 31.36 0.66 -15.54
C GLU A 552 31.10 0.86 -14.04
N LYS A 553 32.07 0.47 -13.21
CA LYS A 553 32.11 0.84 -11.79
C LYS A 553 32.82 2.18 -11.63
N LEU A 554 32.09 3.21 -11.20
CA LEU A 554 32.67 4.53 -10.94
C LEU A 554 33.31 4.58 -9.55
N ASN A 555 34.43 5.31 -9.43
CA ASN A 555 35.17 5.46 -8.18
C ASN A 555 34.69 6.71 -7.41
N GLY A 556 33.59 6.60 -6.67
CA GLY A 556 33.07 7.65 -5.81
C GLY A 556 32.07 7.14 -4.78
N THR A 557 31.70 8.00 -3.83
CA THR A 557 30.69 7.73 -2.79
C THR A 557 29.48 8.62 -2.99
N SER A 558 28.28 8.12 -2.66
CA SER A 558 27.05 8.91 -2.78
C SER A 558 27.09 10.18 -1.93
N LEU A 559 26.70 11.29 -2.54
CA LEU A 559 26.66 12.59 -1.90
C LEU A 559 25.59 12.64 -0.81
N ARG A 560 26.03 12.84 0.44
CA ARG A 560 25.15 13.14 1.58
C ARG A 560 24.90 14.63 1.70
N TRP A 561 23.99 15.15 0.89
CA TRP A 561 23.74 16.59 0.77
C TRP A 561 23.46 17.30 2.11
N HIS A 562 22.73 16.67 3.02
CA HIS A 562 22.35 17.23 4.31
C HIS A 562 23.53 17.29 5.31
N GLU A 563 24.56 16.45 5.14
CA GLU A 563 25.78 16.44 5.96
C GLU A 563 26.85 17.39 5.41
N ALA A 564 26.71 17.83 4.15
CA ALA A 564 27.69 18.69 3.49
C ALA A 564 27.71 20.11 4.10
N THR A 565 28.92 20.61 4.37
CA THR A 565 29.16 22.00 4.79
C THR A 565 28.75 22.99 3.71
N THR A 566 28.54 24.26 4.08
CA THR A 566 28.23 25.33 3.12
C THR A 566 29.24 25.42 1.98
N ALA A 567 30.54 25.25 2.26
CA ALA A 567 31.59 25.28 1.24
C ALA A 567 31.51 24.06 0.29
N GLN A 568 31.24 22.87 0.82
CA GLN A 568 31.03 21.66 0.02
C GLN A 568 29.77 21.79 -0.85
N LYS A 569 28.65 22.25 -0.28
CA LYS A 569 27.42 22.51 -1.04
C LYS A 569 27.65 23.52 -2.16
N GLU A 570 28.37 24.61 -1.89
CA GLU A 570 28.73 25.58 -2.93
C GLU A 570 29.57 24.94 -4.04
N LYS A 571 30.58 24.13 -3.68
CA LYS A 571 31.40 23.40 -4.65
C LYS A 571 30.55 22.46 -5.52
N ILE A 572 29.63 21.72 -4.91
CA ILE A 572 28.70 20.83 -5.62
C ILE A 572 27.75 21.61 -6.53
N VAL A 573 27.13 22.69 -6.05
CA VAL A 573 26.22 23.53 -6.87
C VAL A 573 26.95 24.05 -8.10
N ARG A 574 28.21 24.48 -7.96
CA ARG A 574 29.02 24.95 -9.08
C ARG A 574 29.32 23.85 -10.10
N GLN A 575 29.66 22.64 -9.65
CA GLN A 575 29.90 21.50 -10.55
C GLN A 575 28.60 20.99 -11.21
N PHE A 576 27.51 20.93 -10.45
CA PHE A 576 26.21 20.54 -10.95
C PHE A 576 25.69 21.52 -12.00
N ALA A 577 25.95 22.83 -11.84
CA ALA A 577 25.68 23.82 -12.87
C ALA A 577 26.43 23.52 -14.18
N GLU A 578 27.68 23.03 -14.13
CA GLU A 578 28.40 22.60 -15.34
C GLU A 578 27.74 21.41 -16.04
N ILE A 579 27.25 20.45 -15.26
CA ILE A 579 26.52 19.29 -15.77
C ILE A 579 25.23 19.74 -16.47
N MET A 580 24.46 20.64 -15.85
CA MET A 580 23.27 21.23 -16.46
C MET A 580 23.60 22.00 -17.73
N LEU A 581 24.70 22.78 -17.75
CA LEU A 581 25.16 23.48 -18.94
C LEU A 581 25.60 22.54 -20.06
N GLU A 582 26.15 21.37 -19.72
CA GLU A 582 26.49 20.35 -20.72
C GLU A 582 25.24 19.69 -21.29
N LEU A 583 24.28 19.28 -20.45
CA LEU A 583 23.02 18.71 -20.91
C LEU A 583 22.23 19.66 -21.80
N GLU A 584 22.30 20.97 -21.52
CA GLU A 584 21.63 22.00 -22.33
C GLU A 584 22.14 22.09 -23.79
N ARG A 585 23.35 21.60 -24.07
CA ARG A 585 23.91 21.60 -25.43
C ARG A 585 23.31 20.53 -26.33
N HIS A 586 22.51 19.62 -25.77
CA HIS A 586 21.96 18.46 -26.47
C HIS A 586 20.43 18.47 -26.43
N PRO A 587 19.78 19.38 -27.18
CA PRO A 587 18.32 19.44 -27.25
C PRO A 587 17.73 18.28 -28.05
N PHE A 588 16.52 17.89 -27.68
CA PHE A 588 15.64 16.96 -28.38
C PHE A 588 14.42 17.70 -28.92
N ASP A 589 13.76 17.13 -29.94
CA ASP A 589 12.56 17.67 -30.59
C ASP A 589 11.26 17.10 -30.03
N GLN A 590 11.34 16.13 -29.11
CA GLN A 590 10.20 15.50 -28.46
C GLN A 590 10.43 15.33 -26.96
N LEU A 591 9.32 15.31 -26.21
CA LEU A 591 9.24 14.94 -24.80
C LEU A 591 8.89 13.46 -24.69
N GLY A 592 9.76 12.69 -24.06
CA GLY A 592 9.59 11.26 -23.81
C GLY A 592 10.82 10.63 -23.19
N SER A 593 10.94 9.31 -23.29
CA SER A 593 12.10 8.56 -22.79
C SER A 593 12.99 8.08 -23.93
N LEU A 594 14.30 8.02 -23.71
CA LEU A 594 15.24 7.59 -24.76
C LEU A 594 15.12 6.07 -24.97
N ILE A 595 14.87 5.62 -26.20
CA ILE A 595 14.72 4.20 -26.53
C ILE A 595 15.56 3.81 -27.75
N SER A 596 15.68 2.51 -27.98
CA SER A 596 16.37 1.97 -29.15
C SER A 596 15.45 1.97 -30.37
N LYS A 597 15.96 2.39 -31.53
CA LYS A 597 15.37 2.11 -32.85
C LYS A 597 16.00 0.86 -33.44
N GLY A 598 15.28 -0.28 -33.43
CA GLY A 598 15.74 -1.56 -33.98
C GLY A 598 16.33 -2.53 -32.95
N ALA A 599 16.81 -3.70 -33.41
CA ALA A 599 17.40 -4.74 -32.55
C ALA A 599 18.79 -4.32 -32.02
N ALA A 600 19.15 -4.78 -30.82
CA ALA A 600 20.20 -4.25 -29.93
C ALA A 600 21.61 -4.07 -30.54
N ALA A 601 21.95 -4.71 -31.66
CA ALA A 601 23.27 -4.63 -32.27
C ALA A 601 23.50 -3.40 -33.17
N GLU A 602 22.44 -2.72 -33.64
CA GLU A 602 22.51 -1.57 -34.57
C GLU A 602 21.62 -0.38 -34.13
N SER A 603 21.36 -0.26 -32.82
CA SER A 603 20.37 0.68 -32.28
C SER A 603 20.75 2.16 -32.42
N GLN A 604 19.93 2.93 -33.14
CA GLN A 604 19.95 4.40 -33.09
C GLN A 604 19.13 4.90 -31.90
N ILE A 605 19.68 5.83 -31.12
CA ILE A 605 18.97 6.46 -29.98
C ILE A 605 17.88 7.39 -30.53
N GLN A 606 16.65 7.22 -30.05
CA GLN A 606 15.51 8.08 -30.38
C GLN A 606 14.67 8.38 -29.12
N VAL A 607 13.80 9.39 -29.19
CA VAL A 607 12.82 9.66 -28.13
C VAL A 607 11.56 8.83 -28.40
N GLY A 608 11.17 7.99 -27.44
CA GLY A 608 9.94 7.21 -27.41
C GLY A 608 8.96 7.72 -26.38
N ALA A 609 7.90 6.97 -26.14
CA ALA A 609 6.91 7.26 -25.11
C ALA A 609 7.53 7.27 -23.70
N LEU A 610 6.81 7.83 -22.73
CA LEU A 610 7.24 7.93 -21.34
C LEU A 610 7.43 6.54 -20.73
N ALA A 611 8.64 6.28 -20.22
CA ALA A 611 8.92 5.17 -19.33
C ALA A 611 8.42 5.54 -17.93
N ASP A 612 7.11 5.56 -17.72
CA ASP A 612 6.47 5.89 -16.43
C ASP A 612 5.54 4.74 -16.04
N PHE A 613 5.78 4.09 -14.88
CA PHE A 613 5.01 2.90 -14.51
C PHE A 613 3.57 3.22 -14.11
N SER A 614 3.29 4.43 -13.64
CA SER A 614 1.96 4.83 -13.16
C SER A 614 1.01 5.09 -14.33
N THR A 615 1.54 5.57 -15.45
CA THR A 615 0.76 5.91 -16.66
C THR A 615 1.10 5.06 -17.88
N PHE A 616 1.86 3.97 -17.69
CA PHE A 616 2.40 3.16 -18.79
C PHE A 616 1.33 2.59 -19.73
N ARG A 617 0.11 2.37 -19.25
CA ARG A 617 -1.01 1.84 -20.04
C ARG A 617 -2.11 2.88 -20.29
N SER A 618 -1.84 4.15 -20.01
CA SER A 618 -2.84 5.22 -20.05
C SER A 618 -2.94 5.91 -21.42
N GLY A 619 -2.11 5.52 -22.39
CA GLY A 619 -2.17 5.99 -23.78
C GLY A 619 -3.09 5.17 -24.67
N ASP A 620 -3.15 5.54 -25.95
CA ASP A 620 -4.05 4.94 -26.93
C ASP A 620 -3.78 3.43 -27.08
N GLY A 621 -4.85 2.63 -27.01
CA GLY A 621 -4.75 1.17 -27.14
C GLY A 621 -4.00 0.48 -26.00
N GLY A 622 -3.83 1.13 -24.85
CA GLY A 622 -3.09 0.57 -23.69
C GLY A 622 -1.58 0.74 -23.80
N MET A 623 -1.10 1.61 -24.70
CA MET A 623 0.32 1.92 -24.89
C MET A 623 0.80 3.03 -23.94
N PRO A 624 2.12 3.23 -23.77
CA PRO A 624 2.64 4.32 -22.96
C PRO A 624 2.37 5.69 -23.57
N LEU A 625 2.27 6.71 -22.71
CA LEU A 625 1.99 8.08 -23.10
C LEU A 625 3.14 8.70 -23.92
N GLY A 626 2.84 9.25 -25.10
CA GLY A 626 3.79 9.99 -25.93
C GLY A 626 4.45 9.14 -27.02
N PRO A 627 5.60 9.60 -27.59
CA PRO A 627 6.28 10.85 -27.30
C PRO A 627 5.47 12.08 -27.71
N PHE A 628 5.76 13.24 -27.10
CA PHE A 628 5.03 14.49 -27.34
C PHE A 628 5.89 15.53 -28.04
N ARG A 629 5.27 16.46 -28.79
CA ARG A 629 6.01 17.58 -29.44
C ARG A 629 5.96 18.88 -28.65
N THR A 630 5.10 18.94 -27.63
CA THR A 630 4.97 20.10 -26.73
C THR A 630 4.84 19.64 -25.29
N SER A 631 5.35 20.44 -24.35
CA SER A 631 5.17 20.19 -22.90
C SER A 631 3.69 20.28 -22.50
N LYS A 632 2.91 21.15 -23.15
CA LYS A 632 1.46 21.25 -22.95
C LYS A 632 0.75 19.93 -23.22
N GLU A 633 1.01 19.30 -24.37
CA GLU A 633 0.42 18.01 -24.74
C GLU A 633 0.78 16.93 -23.72
N ALA A 634 2.06 16.86 -23.34
CA ALA A 634 2.54 15.87 -22.37
C ALA A 634 1.86 16.05 -21.00
N PHE A 635 1.90 17.25 -20.43
CA PHE A 635 1.34 17.51 -19.10
C PHE A 635 -0.18 17.34 -19.08
N ARG A 636 -0.87 17.73 -20.15
CA ARG A 636 -2.31 17.47 -20.29
C ARG A 636 -2.61 15.98 -20.32
N ALA A 637 -1.89 15.20 -21.14
CA ALA A 637 -2.10 13.76 -21.24
C ALA A 637 -1.88 13.03 -19.91
N ILE A 638 -0.87 13.44 -19.14
CA ILE A 638 -0.59 12.92 -17.79
C ILE A 638 -1.73 13.26 -16.82
N VAL A 639 -2.17 14.52 -16.78
CA VAL A 639 -3.27 14.94 -15.88
C VAL A 639 -4.59 14.26 -16.25
N GLU A 640 -4.89 14.13 -17.54
CA GLU A 640 -6.08 13.43 -18.01
C GLU A 640 -6.01 11.92 -17.72
N ALA A 641 -4.82 11.31 -17.75
CA ALA A 641 -4.63 9.94 -17.28
C ALA A 641 -4.94 9.81 -15.79
N TYR A 642 -4.45 10.73 -14.95
CA TYR A 642 -4.77 10.74 -13.52
C TYR A 642 -6.27 10.92 -13.28
N ILE A 643 -6.95 11.81 -14.00
CA ILE A 643 -8.41 11.96 -13.92
C ILE A 643 -9.12 10.64 -14.27
N ARG A 644 -8.72 9.97 -15.37
CA ARG A 644 -9.32 8.68 -15.74
C ARG A 644 -9.12 7.62 -14.67
N MET A 645 -7.91 7.51 -14.14
CA MET A 645 -7.56 6.56 -13.08
C MET A 645 -8.31 6.86 -11.78
N THR A 646 -8.48 8.13 -11.41
CA THR A 646 -9.28 8.55 -10.25
C THR A 646 -10.76 8.22 -10.43
N VAL A 647 -11.35 8.48 -11.60
CA VAL A 647 -12.76 8.09 -11.90
C VAL A 647 -12.94 6.58 -11.95
N ALA A 648 -11.92 5.84 -12.37
CA ALA A 648 -11.90 4.38 -12.37
C ALA A 648 -11.69 3.77 -10.97
N GLY A 649 -11.37 4.58 -9.97
CA GLY A 649 -11.06 4.12 -8.61
C GLY A 649 -9.68 3.48 -8.47
N GLU A 650 -8.78 3.68 -9.44
CA GLU A 650 -7.38 3.21 -9.39
C GLU A 650 -6.51 4.10 -8.48
N ILE A 651 -6.88 5.38 -8.35
CA ILE A 651 -6.19 6.38 -7.52
C ILE A 651 -7.21 7.08 -6.61
N GLY A 652 -6.91 7.14 -5.32
CA GLY A 652 -7.78 7.78 -4.31
C GLY A 652 -8.78 6.83 -3.67
N SER A 653 -9.54 7.39 -2.72
CA SER A 653 -10.61 6.70 -1.99
C SER A 653 -11.94 7.42 -2.24
N ALA A 654 -13.05 6.78 -1.85
CA ALA A 654 -14.36 7.41 -1.91
C ALA A 654 -14.43 8.75 -1.14
N GLU A 655 -13.58 8.94 -0.13
CA GLU A 655 -13.56 10.13 0.72
C GLU A 655 -12.84 11.33 0.06
N ASN A 656 -11.87 11.08 -0.83
CA ASN A 656 -11.03 12.14 -1.42
C ASN A 656 -11.10 12.24 -2.96
N VAL A 657 -11.90 11.38 -3.62
CA VAL A 657 -12.04 11.35 -5.08
C VAL A 657 -12.41 12.71 -5.67
N LEU A 658 -13.35 13.44 -5.07
CA LEU A 658 -13.75 14.77 -5.55
C LEU A 658 -12.63 15.80 -5.38
N ASP A 659 -11.88 15.73 -4.29
CA ASP A 659 -10.79 16.65 -3.99
C ASP A 659 -9.65 16.50 -5.00
N LEU A 660 -9.32 15.25 -5.35
CA LEU A 660 -8.35 14.94 -6.40
C LEU A 660 -8.83 15.42 -7.77
N LEU A 661 -10.10 15.17 -8.13
CA LEU A 661 -10.65 15.62 -9.40
C LEU A 661 -10.65 17.15 -9.52
N LEU A 662 -11.01 17.88 -8.46
CA LEU A 662 -10.92 19.34 -8.43
C LEU A 662 -9.48 19.81 -8.63
N ALA A 663 -8.52 19.20 -7.93
CA ALA A 663 -7.12 19.55 -8.02
C ALA A 663 -6.54 19.29 -9.43
N TYR A 664 -6.88 18.16 -10.06
CA TYR A 664 -6.47 17.85 -11.43
C TYR A 664 -7.16 18.72 -12.48
N ARG A 665 -8.45 19.03 -12.30
CA ARG A 665 -9.17 19.95 -13.17
C ARG A 665 -8.59 21.36 -13.13
N PHE A 666 -8.17 21.82 -11.96
CA PHE A 666 -7.45 23.08 -11.81
C PHE A 666 -6.10 23.06 -12.54
N ARG A 667 -5.35 21.95 -12.51
CA ARG A 667 -4.12 21.80 -13.31
C ARG A 667 -4.39 21.95 -14.80
N LEU A 668 -5.51 21.44 -15.32
CA LEU A 668 -5.89 21.63 -16.72
C LEU A 668 -6.16 23.12 -17.04
N ASP A 669 -6.82 23.88 -16.16
CA ASP A 669 -7.00 25.33 -16.34
C ASP A 669 -5.65 26.06 -16.37
N VAL A 670 -4.73 25.71 -15.47
CA VAL A 670 -3.38 26.27 -15.44
C VAL A 670 -2.65 26.00 -16.78
N LEU A 671 -2.74 24.78 -17.29
CA LEU A 671 -2.12 24.41 -18.59
C LEU A 671 -2.72 25.18 -19.76
N ASP A 672 -4.02 25.49 -19.74
CA ASP A 672 -4.66 26.29 -20.78
C ASP A 672 -4.23 27.75 -20.73
N GLN A 673 -4.09 28.33 -19.54
CA GLN A 673 -3.58 29.69 -19.36
C GLN A 673 -2.11 29.84 -19.79
N MET A 674 -1.26 28.82 -19.55
CA MET A 674 0.15 28.84 -19.98
C MET A 674 0.31 28.86 -21.50
N SER A 675 -0.68 28.35 -22.24
CA SER A 675 -0.57 28.14 -23.68
C SER A 675 -0.53 29.42 -24.51
N GLU A 676 -1.16 30.49 -24.05
CA GLU A 676 -1.12 31.80 -24.72
C GLU A 676 0.26 32.46 -24.64
N GLN A 677 0.97 32.24 -23.53
CA GLN A 677 2.30 32.80 -23.29
C GLN A 677 3.40 32.00 -23.99
N GLN A 678 3.33 30.66 -23.98
CA GLN A 678 4.29 29.80 -24.68
C GLN A 678 4.16 29.86 -26.21
N GLN A 679 2.94 29.99 -26.76
CA GLN A 679 2.74 30.10 -28.21
C GLN A 679 3.45 31.33 -28.81
N THR A 680 3.56 32.42 -28.06
CA THR A 680 4.29 33.62 -28.49
C THR A 680 5.81 33.37 -28.55
N ALA A 681 6.36 32.60 -27.61
CA ALA A 681 7.79 32.27 -27.57
C ALA A 681 8.20 31.15 -28.56
N ILE A 682 7.31 30.19 -28.83
CA ILE A 682 7.52 29.11 -29.82
C ILE A 682 7.45 29.68 -31.24
N ALA A 683 6.57 30.65 -31.50
CA ALA A 683 6.45 31.32 -32.80
C ALA A 683 7.75 32.03 -33.23
N GLU A 684 8.59 32.45 -32.28
CA GLU A 684 9.90 33.07 -32.57
C GLU A 684 11.03 32.05 -32.83
N LYS A 685 10.91 30.81 -32.33
CA LYS A 685 11.97 29.76 -32.39
C LYS A 685 11.64 28.54 -33.27
N GLY A 686 10.41 28.41 -33.77
CA GLY A 686 9.99 27.37 -34.71
C GLY A 686 9.43 26.09 -34.06
N SER A 687 10.02 25.59 -32.98
CA SER A 687 9.50 24.45 -32.19
C SER A 687 10.02 24.46 -30.75
N GLU A 688 9.28 23.83 -29.82
CA GLU A 688 9.78 23.60 -28.46
C GLU A 688 10.97 22.63 -28.49
N GLN A 689 11.93 22.84 -27.58
CA GLN A 689 13.09 21.96 -27.42
C GLN A 689 13.06 21.36 -26.02
N PHE A 690 13.44 20.09 -25.94
CA PHE A 690 13.47 19.32 -24.71
C PHE A 690 14.89 18.94 -24.34
N PHE A 691 15.14 18.70 -23.06
CA PHE A 691 16.47 18.42 -22.53
C PHE A 691 16.39 17.26 -21.57
N LEU A 692 17.42 16.43 -21.54
CA LEU A 692 17.47 15.30 -20.62
C LEU A 692 17.40 15.78 -19.17
N LYS A 693 16.47 15.22 -18.39
CA LYS A 693 16.30 15.51 -16.96
C LYS A 693 16.36 14.21 -16.16
N HIS A 694 17.22 14.19 -15.15
CA HIS A 694 17.28 13.11 -14.18
C HIS A 694 15.95 13.03 -13.41
N ALA A 695 15.40 11.83 -13.23
CA ALA A 695 14.12 11.64 -12.55
C ALA A 695 14.25 11.69 -11.02
N ASP A 696 15.36 11.21 -10.48
CA ASP A 696 15.63 11.19 -9.04
C ASP A 696 16.61 12.33 -8.66
N ASP A 697 16.11 13.55 -8.43
CA ASP A 697 16.98 14.73 -8.21
C ASP A 697 17.19 15.08 -6.71
N LYS A 698 17.10 14.07 -5.82
CA LYS A 698 17.29 14.19 -4.36
C LYS A 698 18.75 14.16 -3.87
N GLY A 699 19.69 13.88 -4.77
CA GLY A 699 21.13 14.12 -4.61
C GLY A 699 22.02 12.92 -4.30
N ASP A 700 21.48 11.79 -3.83
CA ASP A 700 22.23 10.55 -3.52
C ASP A 700 22.72 9.78 -4.76
N HIS A 701 22.10 10.02 -5.92
CA HIS A 701 22.54 9.59 -7.24
C HIS A 701 23.81 10.31 -7.75
N ILE A 702 24.32 11.31 -7.01
CA ILE A 702 25.58 12.02 -7.33
C ILE A 702 26.72 11.34 -6.55
N LEU A 703 27.71 10.84 -7.26
CA LEU A 703 28.93 10.28 -6.68
C LEU A 703 30.01 11.37 -6.58
N VAL A 704 30.66 11.44 -5.42
CA VAL A 704 31.76 12.38 -5.14
C VAL A 704 33.02 11.65 -4.66
N ASN A 705 34.19 12.25 -4.89
CA ASN A 705 35.45 11.82 -4.26
C ASN A 705 35.66 12.52 -2.90
N ASP A 706 36.78 12.24 -2.23
CA ASP A 706 37.14 12.83 -0.92
C ASP A 706 37.26 14.36 -0.97
N ASP A 707 37.55 14.94 -2.14
CA ASP A 707 37.63 16.37 -2.37
C ASP A 707 36.26 17.00 -2.70
N PHE A 708 35.17 16.24 -2.72
CA PHE A 708 33.83 16.67 -3.18
C PHE A 708 33.78 17.08 -4.67
N ASP A 709 34.65 16.50 -5.52
CA ASP A 709 34.46 16.55 -6.97
C ASP A 709 33.40 15.54 -7.40
N ILE A 710 32.48 15.93 -8.28
CA ILE A 710 31.49 15.02 -8.86
C ILE A 710 32.20 14.10 -9.85
N VAL A 711 32.21 12.81 -9.54
CA VAL A 711 32.86 11.76 -10.35
C VAL A 711 31.87 10.85 -11.05
N GLY A 712 30.57 10.97 -10.75
CA GLY A 712 29.52 10.17 -11.37
C GLY A 712 28.11 10.67 -11.08
N ILE A 713 27.21 10.48 -12.04
CA ILE A 713 25.77 10.59 -11.92
C ILE A 713 25.21 9.22 -12.33
N ILE A 714 24.57 8.54 -11.39
CA ILE A 714 24.05 7.18 -11.55
C ILE A 714 22.53 7.15 -11.47
N ASP A 715 21.93 5.97 -11.61
CA ASP A 715 20.48 5.73 -11.43
C ASP A 715 19.57 6.50 -12.40
N TRP A 716 19.90 6.41 -13.70
CA TRP A 716 19.16 7.03 -14.80
C TRP A 716 17.82 6.33 -15.14
N GLU A 717 17.33 5.46 -14.25
CA GLU A 717 15.99 4.88 -14.33
C GLU A 717 14.95 6.02 -14.35
N TRP A 718 13.88 5.86 -15.12
CA TRP A 718 12.78 6.85 -15.27
C TRP A 718 13.18 8.18 -15.91
N CYS A 719 14.43 8.32 -16.36
CA CYS A 719 14.87 9.53 -17.03
C CYS A 719 14.03 9.83 -18.28
N GLN A 720 13.76 11.11 -18.49
CA GLN A 720 13.00 11.61 -19.62
C GLN A 720 13.61 12.92 -20.12
N THR A 721 13.37 13.23 -21.38
CA THR A 721 13.52 14.59 -21.88
C THR A 721 12.38 15.44 -21.31
N ALA A 722 12.68 16.67 -20.91
CA ALA A 722 11.76 17.57 -20.24
C ALA A 722 11.82 18.97 -20.88
N SER A 723 10.80 19.81 -20.62
CA SER A 723 10.86 21.21 -21.07
C SER A 723 12.08 21.92 -20.47
N ARG A 724 12.52 23.02 -21.09
CA ARG A 724 13.65 23.80 -20.58
C ARG A 724 13.44 24.23 -19.13
N GLU A 725 12.24 24.70 -18.79
CA GLU A 725 11.89 25.15 -17.44
C GLU A 725 11.96 24.02 -16.43
N GLN A 726 11.53 22.81 -16.80
CA GLN A 726 11.55 21.63 -15.93
C GLN A 726 12.96 21.04 -15.79
N ALA A 727 13.72 20.97 -16.89
CA ALA A 727 15.07 20.43 -16.92
C ALA A 727 16.08 21.30 -16.16
N PHE A 728 15.88 22.63 -16.18
CA PHE A 728 16.80 23.58 -15.57
C PHE A 728 16.26 24.32 -14.34
N SER A 729 15.17 23.83 -13.75
CA SER A 729 14.78 24.23 -12.39
C SER A 729 15.76 23.66 -11.36
N SER A 730 15.72 24.17 -10.12
CA SER A 730 16.48 23.58 -9.02
C SER A 730 16.05 22.12 -8.75
N PRO A 731 16.99 21.22 -8.44
CA PRO A 731 16.69 19.84 -8.05
C PRO A 731 16.14 19.76 -6.61
N CYS A 732 15.38 18.71 -6.28
CA CYS A 732 14.75 18.53 -4.96
C CYS A 732 15.75 18.60 -3.79
N MET A 733 17.00 18.15 -3.99
CA MET A 733 18.04 18.26 -2.94
C MET A 733 18.26 19.69 -2.43
N MET A 734 17.98 20.71 -3.27
CA MET A 734 18.15 22.12 -2.90
C MET A 734 16.90 22.73 -2.26
N TRP A 735 15.77 22.01 -2.18
CA TRP A 735 14.53 22.56 -1.63
C TRP A 735 14.48 22.42 -0.12
N SER A 736 13.69 23.29 0.54
CA SER A 736 13.18 22.97 1.87
C SER A 736 11.95 22.09 1.71
N ILE A 737 12.11 20.77 1.80
CA ILE A 737 11.03 19.79 1.59
C ILE A 737 9.86 20.09 2.52
N SER A 738 10.10 20.32 3.81
CA SER A 738 9.04 20.65 4.77
C SER A 738 8.28 21.93 4.41
N ALA A 739 8.99 23.00 4.02
CA ALA A 739 8.34 24.25 3.59
C ALA A 739 7.55 24.05 2.28
N PHE A 740 8.07 23.24 1.35
CA PHE A 740 7.38 22.90 0.12
C PHE A 740 6.07 22.16 0.41
N TYR A 741 6.08 21.12 1.25
CA TYR A 741 4.86 20.40 1.63
C TYR A 741 3.86 21.27 2.39
N ASN A 742 4.34 22.27 3.15
CA ASN A 742 3.50 23.29 3.81
C ASN A 742 3.01 24.41 2.85
N GLY A 743 3.15 24.25 1.54
CA GLY A 743 2.63 25.18 0.54
C GLY A 743 3.50 26.42 0.25
N SER A 744 4.73 26.51 0.78
CA SER A 744 5.64 27.63 0.53
C SER A 744 6.25 27.59 -0.86
N ASN A 745 6.26 28.71 -1.57
CA ASN A 745 6.93 28.84 -2.87
C ASN A 745 8.32 29.48 -2.78
N GLN A 746 8.83 29.73 -1.56
CA GLN A 746 10.12 30.37 -1.37
C GLN A 746 11.28 29.51 -1.86
N LEU A 747 12.30 30.17 -2.39
CA LEU A 747 13.56 29.55 -2.80
C LEU A 747 14.56 29.57 -1.64
N THR A 748 15.31 28.49 -1.49
CA THR A 748 16.40 28.39 -0.52
C THR A 748 17.65 29.17 -0.98
N GLU A 749 18.65 29.27 -0.10
CA GLU A 749 19.92 29.91 -0.43
C GLU A 749 20.69 29.14 -1.53
N GLU A 750 20.60 27.82 -1.53
CA GLU A 750 21.24 26.96 -2.52
C GLU A 750 20.57 27.08 -3.90
N GLU A 751 19.26 27.23 -3.97
CA GLU A 751 18.54 27.53 -5.23
C GLU A 751 18.95 28.90 -5.77
N LEU A 752 19.01 29.90 -4.90
CA LEU A 752 19.49 31.24 -5.27
C LEU A 752 20.97 31.21 -5.69
N LEU A 753 21.78 30.35 -5.07
CA LEU A 753 23.17 30.14 -5.46
C LEU A 753 23.27 29.54 -6.87
N LEU A 754 22.50 28.50 -7.18
CA LEU A 754 22.47 27.93 -8.53
C LEU A 754 22.11 28.98 -9.58
N ALA A 755 21.09 29.81 -9.31
CA ALA A 755 20.72 30.92 -10.19
C ALA A 755 21.85 31.96 -10.33
N ARG A 756 22.60 32.26 -9.26
CA ARG A 756 23.78 33.15 -9.32
C ARG A 756 24.90 32.53 -10.15
N VAL A 757 25.21 31.26 -9.98
CA VAL A 757 26.23 30.54 -10.76
C VAL A 757 25.90 30.59 -12.25
N PHE A 758 24.65 30.35 -12.65
CA PHE A 758 24.25 30.50 -14.05
C PHE A 758 24.45 31.93 -14.57
N ARG A 759 24.13 32.96 -13.77
CA ARG A 759 24.39 34.36 -14.15
C ARG A 759 25.89 34.66 -14.30
N GLU A 760 26.73 34.15 -13.41
CA GLU A 760 28.20 34.25 -13.50
C GLU A 760 28.72 33.62 -14.80
N ARG A 761 28.07 32.56 -15.30
CA ARG A 761 28.36 31.92 -16.60
C ARG A 761 27.63 32.56 -17.79
N GLY A 762 26.99 33.70 -17.60
CA GLY A 762 26.29 34.43 -18.67
C GLY A 762 24.93 33.85 -19.07
N ARG A 763 24.43 32.83 -18.37
CA ARG A 763 23.18 32.12 -18.66
C ARG A 763 22.02 32.64 -17.83
N LYS A 764 21.61 33.87 -18.13
CA LYS A 764 20.45 34.51 -17.48
C LYS A 764 19.14 33.76 -17.72
N ASP A 765 19.03 33.09 -18.86
CA ASP A 765 17.91 32.23 -19.24
C ASP A 765 17.78 31.02 -18.31
N LEU A 766 18.87 30.31 -18.00
CA LEU A 766 18.84 29.18 -17.06
C LEU A 766 18.66 29.65 -15.61
N ALA A 767 19.27 30.79 -15.24
CA ALA A 767 18.99 31.41 -13.95
C ALA A 767 17.51 31.76 -13.78
N SER A 768 16.82 32.16 -14.87
CA SER A 768 15.38 32.40 -14.88
C SER A 768 14.58 31.12 -14.65
N CYS A 769 15.01 29.99 -15.23
CA CYS A 769 14.39 28.68 -15.02
C CYS A 769 14.43 28.27 -13.53
N VAL A 770 15.55 28.55 -12.83
CA VAL A 770 15.64 28.30 -11.38
C VAL A 770 14.73 29.24 -10.59
N LEU A 771 14.79 30.55 -10.86
CA LEU A 771 14.05 31.56 -10.09
C LEU A 771 12.53 31.46 -10.23
N HIS A 772 12.06 30.96 -11.37
CA HIS A 772 10.64 30.78 -11.66
C HIS A 772 10.21 29.31 -11.71
N GLY A 773 11.13 28.39 -11.37
CA GLY A 773 10.94 26.94 -11.48
C GLY A 773 9.86 26.40 -10.55
N ARG A 774 9.50 27.13 -9.49
CA ARG A 774 8.51 26.67 -8.52
C ARG A 774 7.13 26.40 -9.13
N LYS A 775 6.77 27.13 -10.20
CA LYS A 775 5.53 26.87 -10.97
C LYS A 775 5.51 25.47 -11.56
N VAL A 776 6.56 25.09 -12.30
CA VAL A 776 6.63 23.77 -12.95
C VAL A 776 6.86 22.64 -11.94
N GLN A 777 7.64 22.90 -10.89
CA GLN A 777 7.83 21.94 -9.78
C GLN A 777 6.50 21.65 -9.08
N ARG A 778 5.71 22.68 -8.74
CA ARG A 778 4.36 22.49 -8.17
C ARG A 778 3.43 21.76 -9.13
N LEU A 779 3.43 22.15 -10.41
CA LEU A 779 2.54 21.59 -11.42
C LEU A 779 2.76 20.09 -11.64
N LEU A 780 3.99 19.60 -11.48
CA LEU A 780 4.36 18.21 -11.75
C LEU A 780 4.49 17.35 -10.48
N PHE A 781 4.93 17.94 -9.36
CA PHE A 781 5.25 17.20 -8.13
C PHE A 781 4.13 17.26 -7.08
N ALA A 782 3.39 18.36 -6.95
CA ALA A 782 2.54 18.58 -5.77
C ALA A 782 1.23 17.79 -5.75
N LEU A 783 0.87 17.11 -6.85
CA LEU A 783 -0.42 16.42 -7.01
C LEU A 783 -0.24 15.23 -7.97
N ASP A 784 0.72 14.37 -7.67
CA ASP A 784 0.88 13.10 -8.38
C ASP A 784 -0.14 12.04 -7.85
N PRO A 785 -0.17 10.81 -8.40
CA PRO A 785 -1.03 9.74 -7.91
C PRO A 785 -0.79 9.37 -6.45
N LEU A 786 0.43 9.55 -5.93
CA LEU A 786 0.77 9.21 -4.54
C LEU A 786 0.19 10.22 -3.56
N THR A 787 -0.09 11.45 -4.02
CA THR A 787 -0.77 12.49 -3.24
C THR A 787 -2.17 12.06 -2.78
N ALA A 788 -2.77 11.06 -3.44
CA ALA A 788 -4.03 10.47 -3.04
C ALA A 788 -4.00 9.73 -1.69
N TYR A 789 -2.80 9.43 -1.17
CA TYR A 789 -2.59 8.79 0.13
C TYR A 789 -2.12 9.77 1.22
N GLU A 790 -1.93 11.05 0.87
CA GLU A 790 -1.58 12.09 1.82
C GLU A 790 -2.80 12.51 2.64
N ASP A 791 -2.56 13.01 3.85
CA ASP A 791 -3.63 13.54 4.69
C ASP A 791 -4.25 14.82 4.07
N SER A 792 -5.50 15.10 4.45
CA SER A 792 -6.27 16.23 3.89
C SER A 792 -5.56 17.58 4.01
N LYS A 793 -4.81 17.80 5.11
CA LYS A 793 -4.06 19.04 5.32
C LYS A 793 -2.88 19.14 4.36
N THR A 794 -2.14 18.05 4.16
CA THR A 794 -1.03 18.00 3.20
C THR A 794 -1.53 18.22 1.78
N LEU A 795 -2.62 17.56 1.37
CA LEU A 795 -3.27 17.80 0.07
C LEU A 795 -3.64 19.27 -0.11
N SER A 796 -4.29 19.87 0.91
CA SER A 796 -4.68 21.28 0.92
C SER A 796 -3.47 22.21 0.77
N CYS A 797 -2.38 21.95 1.50
CA CYS A 797 -1.15 22.73 1.44
C CYS A 797 -0.47 22.65 0.07
N LEU A 798 -0.39 21.45 -0.50
CA LEU A 798 0.18 21.21 -1.81
C LEU A 798 -0.64 21.91 -2.91
N PHE A 799 -1.97 21.79 -2.86
CA PHE A 799 -2.88 22.46 -3.79
C PHE A 799 -2.80 23.98 -3.68
N ILE A 800 -2.89 24.55 -2.47
CA ILE A 800 -2.84 26.00 -2.28
C ILE A 800 -1.47 26.56 -2.66
N GLY A 801 -0.39 25.81 -2.39
CA GLY A 801 0.95 26.15 -2.86
C GLY A 801 1.03 26.23 -4.39
N LEU A 802 0.44 25.25 -5.10
CA LEU A 802 0.32 25.27 -6.56
C LEU A 802 -0.48 26.49 -7.03
N LYS A 803 -1.69 26.69 -6.50
CA LYS A 803 -2.57 27.81 -6.87
C LYS A 803 -1.86 29.16 -6.72
N ARG A 804 -1.22 29.41 -5.58
CA ARG A 804 -0.48 30.64 -5.30
C ARG A 804 0.74 30.83 -6.19
N ALA A 805 1.41 29.75 -6.60
CA ALA A 805 2.54 29.83 -7.54
C ALA A 805 2.10 30.44 -8.88
N PHE A 806 0.85 30.22 -9.30
CA PHE A 806 0.29 30.75 -10.54
C PHE A 806 -0.46 32.09 -10.36
N ASP A 807 -1.10 32.33 -9.20
CA ASP A 807 -1.80 33.60 -8.90
C ASP A 807 -0.85 34.79 -8.64
N GLY A 808 0.45 34.54 -8.43
CA GLY A 808 1.44 35.58 -8.15
C GLY A 808 1.36 36.17 -6.73
N HIS A 809 0.59 35.53 -5.84
CA HIS A 809 0.53 35.88 -4.42
C HIS A 809 1.56 35.07 -3.63
N ASP A 810 2.68 35.70 -3.30
CA ASP A 810 3.74 35.11 -2.49
C ASP A 810 3.56 35.59 -1.03
N CYS A 811 2.80 34.83 -0.24
CA CYS A 811 2.66 35.09 1.18
C CYS A 811 3.21 33.91 2.00
N LYS A 812 4.16 34.26 2.88
CA LYS A 812 4.64 33.40 3.99
C LYS A 812 3.43 32.88 4.75
N ILE A 813 3.22 31.56 4.75
CA ILE A 813 2.29 30.93 5.69
C ILE A 813 3.01 29.77 6.37
N ASP A 814 2.86 29.74 7.68
CA ASP A 814 3.18 28.69 8.64
C ASP A 814 2.14 27.54 8.62
N GLY A 815 1.43 27.35 7.50
CA GLY A 815 0.32 26.42 7.35
C GLY A 815 -1.01 26.83 8.00
N GLN A 816 -1.11 27.99 8.67
CA GLN A 816 -2.37 28.43 9.30
C GLN A 816 -3.41 28.92 8.28
N GLY A 817 -4.65 28.43 8.38
CA GLY A 817 -5.80 28.86 7.56
C GLY A 817 -5.81 28.33 6.12
N VAL A 818 -4.88 27.43 5.76
CA VAL A 818 -4.83 26.82 4.43
C VAL A 818 -6.04 25.93 4.15
N GLU A 819 -6.50 25.19 5.16
CA GLU A 819 -7.70 24.34 5.08
C GLU A 819 -8.96 25.18 4.81
N ASP A 820 -9.09 26.33 5.46
CA ASP A 820 -10.22 27.25 5.22
C ASP A 820 -10.21 27.82 3.79
N GLU A 821 -9.02 28.16 3.26
CA GLU A 821 -8.88 28.62 1.87
C GLU A 821 -9.21 27.50 0.88
N TRP A 822 -8.74 26.28 1.15
CA TRP A 822 -9.06 25.10 0.36
C TRP A 822 -10.57 24.84 0.35
N GLU A 823 -11.23 24.77 1.50
CA GLU A 823 -12.67 24.50 1.58
C GLU A 823 -13.51 25.60 0.93
N THR A 824 -13.10 26.87 1.09
CA THR A 824 -13.75 28.00 0.40
C THR A 824 -13.63 27.88 -1.12
N TRP A 825 -12.44 27.55 -1.62
CA TRP A 825 -12.21 27.36 -3.05
C TRP A 825 -12.94 26.14 -3.59
N LYS A 826 -12.85 25.01 -2.89
CA LYS A 826 -13.50 23.74 -3.20
C LYS A 826 -15.01 23.89 -3.35
N GLY A 827 -15.68 24.56 -2.41
CA GLY A 827 -17.11 24.80 -2.48
C GLY A 827 -17.54 25.55 -3.75
N LYS A 828 -16.74 26.53 -4.18
CA LYS A 828 -17.00 27.26 -5.43
C LYS A 828 -16.69 26.42 -6.67
N ALA A 829 -15.52 25.78 -6.70
CA ALA A 829 -15.06 24.98 -7.84
C ALA A 829 -16.01 23.79 -8.10
N LEU A 830 -16.54 23.17 -7.05
CA LEU A 830 -17.51 22.09 -7.16
C LEU A 830 -18.83 22.59 -7.79
N GLU A 831 -19.32 23.78 -7.43
CA GLU A 831 -20.49 24.36 -8.08
C GLU A 831 -20.26 24.62 -9.58
N ASP A 832 -19.06 25.07 -9.93
CA ASP A 832 -18.69 25.39 -11.31
C ASP A 832 -18.51 24.12 -12.17
N TRP A 833 -18.00 23.01 -11.60
CA TRP A 833 -17.58 21.82 -12.37
C TRP A 833 -18.39 20.53 -12.11
N LYS A 834 -19.33 20.49 -11.16
CA LYS A 834 -20.12 19.28 -10.82
C LYS A 834 -20.89 18.66 -12.00
N TYR A 835 -21.14 19.42 -13.06
CA TYR A 835 -21.84 18.95 -14.25
C TYR A 835 -20.91 18.43 -15.35
N GLU A 836 -19.59 18.58 -15.20
CA GLU A 836 -18.62 17.97 -16.12
C GLU A 836 -18.60 16.44 -15.95
N ALA A 837 -18.34 15.70 -17.03
CA ALA A 837 -18.49 14.24 -17.06
C ALA A 837 -17.69 13.50 -15.96
N PRO A 838 -16.40 13.80 -15.69
CA PRO A 838 -15.64 13.12 -14.64
C PRO A 838 -16.27 13.29 -13.25
N PHE A 839 -16.73 14.50 -12.92
CA PHE A 839 -17.37 14.80 -11.64
C PHE A 839 -18.74 14.17 -11.53
N LYS A 840 -19.53 14.23 -12.61
CA LYS A 840 -20.84 13.58 -12.66
C LYS A 840 -20.72 12.07 -12.43
N THR A 841 -19.77 11.41 -13.10
CA THR A 841 -19.52 9.98 -12.91
C THR A 841 -19.07 9.67 -11.48
N ALA A 842 -18.15 10.44 -10.91
CA ALA A 842 -17.73 10.24 -9.52
C ALA A 842 -18.87 10.46 -8.51
N ILE A 843 -19.67 11.51 -8.70
CA ILE A 843 -20.85 11.80 -7.85
C ILE A 843 -21.91 10.70 -7.97
N GLU A 844 -22.17 10.21 -9.18
CA GLU A 844 -23.09 9.09 -9.42
C GLU A 844 -22.58 7.80 -8.76
N GLN A 845 -21.28 7.52 -8.82
CA GLN A 845 -20.65 6.37 -8.14
C GLN A 845 -20.70 6.49 -6.61
N MET A 846 -20.53 7.70 -6.05
CA MET A 846 -20.66 7.96 -4.62
C MET A 846 -22.11 7.86 -4.13
N ALA A 847 -23.08 8.17 -4.99
CA ALA A 847 -24.51 8.08 -4.69
C ALA A 847 -25.08 6.66 -4.89
N SER A 848 -24.36 5.78 -5.60
CA SER A 848 -24.75 4.40 -5.90
C SER A 848 -24.22 3.42 -4.88
#